data_AF-A0A218QA78-F1
#
_entry.id   AF-A0A218QA78-F1
#
_cell.length_a   1.000
_cell.length_b   1.000
_cell.length_c   1.000
_cell.angle_alpha   90.00
_cell.angle_beta   90.00
_cell.angle_gamma   90.00
#
_symmetry.space_group_name_H-M   'P 1'
#
loop_
_entity.id
_entity.type
_entity.pdbx_description
1 polymer ?
#
loop_
_entity_poly.entity_id
_entity_poly.type
_entity_poly.pdbx_seq_one_letter_code
_entity_poly.pdbx_strand_id
1 'polypeptide(L)'
;METSQKAKDIKQEQPEIERSLHLLTLSAKSDQALSDMAARYQAFLGDEPTESLADICFSANTRRSHFEHRLAIFTESTVQLQRTLDTFIAGKKAAKLLSGQSPKNQRPPLAFLFTGQGSQYIGMGRQLYEEAPTFRKTLDLANEILRPELPKPLLEVLYPSTEESSLLNETVYTQPALFALEYALTELWRSWGIKPSVVMGHSVGEYVAACVAGAFNLEEGLKLIAKRASLMQALPEQGEMVVVFADEVVVQSVIQPYLQDISIAAINGPRNIVISGVSRAIEAVVAILATEGVETRRLRVSHAFHSPVVEQMLDAFEQQAKQIQFKALQIPLISNLNGEIMLPGQVLDASYWLRQTRETVKFTTGMNTLFEEGYELFLEIGPKAILSSLGKRCQPEETATWLSSLTQVKDDWHSLLLSLSALYVRGADINWMGFDEGYLRKVLSLPTYPFQRKSYWFENFSMNENKFTDKQDNYKNNTLSEQENKFAVTTPSTEKQRDTIVFQLRSLVANLLKAEPDDVGLYASFLEMGADSIALMDAVRAIESTYGFKISIRQFFEELPNIDALATYIYQNLSPELSIADSPEVESEPELKVQQQTQPNRPFTVAKPPIFSRQDGEKGEITSETGLERIMRQQLEVISQSMSQVVSQQLEFLQKNGFSTNNLLSSKNGKAPSSSQTKTPIVPVTENNQQKDVITSYLNSQIQVKSQAISEKASLHSANLIEGLSQQQQQHLEALIALYNQRTQKSKERSQTYRPVIADSRAVAGFRLSTKEMVYPIIGERGQGSKFWDIDGNEYVDITMGFGVLLFGHAPSFITKAVQEQMEMGLQIGPQSNLAGEVAQLICELTSMERVTFCNSGTEAVMTALRLARTATGRSKIALFAGSYHGHFDGVLATALNGQMTGVPMALGVSQHIVQDVLVLDYGNPESLKILQACGHELAAVLVEPVQSRQPHLQPKEFLLQLRQLTEAAGCALIFDEVLTGFRIDPNGAQAWFGIQADIATYGKILGGGMPIGVVAGKATYMNGIDGGLWNYGDASYPQTEKTFFAGTFNKNHLGMAAALSVLKYIKTQGATLQQQLNQRTSELAATLNAYFDQENVPIQIIYFGSLFRFTFSGNLDLLFYHLLVKGVYIWEGRNCFLSTAHTDEDIDYLIQAVKDSVEELRSGGFLPK
;
A
#
# COMPACT_ATOMS: atom_id res chain seq x y z
N MET A 1 54.58 -30.02 -16.71
CA MET A 1 53.31 -30.79 -16.63
C MET A 1 53.20 -31.33 -15.21
N GLU A 2 52.02 -31.83 -14.80
CA GLU A 2 51.74 -32.34 -13.45
C GLU A 2 51.95 -31.34 -12.29
N THR A 3 51.00 -30.42 -12.06
CA THR A 3 50.59 -29.87 -10.72
C THR A 3 49.56 -28.72 -10.82
N SER A 4 48.57 -28.80 -11.73
CA SER A 4 47.45 -27.84 -11.75
C SER A 4 46.15 -28.46 -12.29
N GLN A 5 45.77 -29.62 -11.74
CA GLN A 5 44.63 -30.40 -12.24
C GLN A 5 43.91 -31.23 -11.15
N LYS A 6 43.89 -30.71 -9.91
CA LYS A 6 43.05 -31.18 -8.78
C LYS A 6 42.52 -29.98 -7.99
N ALA A 7 41.72 -29.15 -8.66
CA ALA A 7 41.04 -27.98 -8.08
C ALA A 7 39.69 -27.73 -8.78
N LYS A 8 38.94 -28.81 -9.02
CA LYS A 8 37.54 -28.78 -9.45
C LYS A 8 36.72 -29.76 -8.60
N ASP A 9 35.43 -29.47 -8.50
CA ASP A 9 34.37 -30.40 -8.10
C ASP A 9 34.45 -30.95 -6.67
N ILE A 10 34.58 -30.02 -5.70
CA ILE A 10 33.80 -30.11 -4.46
C ILE A 10 33.11 -28.75 -4.22
N LYS A 11 32.01 -28.49 -4.94
CA LYS A 11 30.93 -27.71 -4.32
C LYS A 11 30.23 -28.67 -3.36
N GLN A 12 30.26 -28.37 -2.07
CA GLN A 12 29.33 -29.02 -1.16
C GLN A 12 27.94 -28.49 -1.50
N GLU A 13 27.04 -29.37 -1.95
CA GLU A 13 25.62 -29.09 -1.95
C GLU A 13 25.21 -28.95 -0.48
N GLN A 14 24.99 -27.70 -0.03
CA GLN A 14 24.24 -27.48 1.18
C GLN A 14 22.82 -28.01 0.93
N PRO A 15 22.25 -28.84 1.81
CA PRO A 15 20.89 -29.34 1.61
C PRO A 15 19.92 -28.15 1.54
N GLU A 16 18.94 -28.22 0.64
CA GLU A 16 17.84 -27.25 0.63
C GLU A 16 17.13 -27.30 1.99
N ILE A 17 17.27 -26.24 2.77
CA ILE A 17 16.54 -26.07 4.02
C ILE A 17 15.10 -25.78 3.66
N GLU A 18 14.18 -26.63 4.11
CA GLU A 18 12.75 -26.50 3.90
C GLU A 18 12.01 -26.75 5.22
N ARG A 19 10.88 -26.07 5.39
CA ARG A 19 10.00 -26.27 6.54
C ARG A 19 9.03 -27.43 6.31
N SER A 20 8.85 -28.25 7.33
CA SER A 20 7.94 -29.40 7.39
C SER A 20 6.44 -29.03 7.32
N LEU A 21 6.10 -27.75 7.51
CA LEU A 21 4.72 -27.27 7.61
C LEU A 21 4.58 -25.92 6.88
N HIS A 22 3.66 -25.83 5.93
CA HIS A 22 3.39 -24.60 5.17
C HIS A 22 2.02 -24.03 5.50
N LEU A 23 1.87 -22.71 5.41
CA LEU A 23 0.62 -21.98 5.69
C LEU A 23 0.05 -21.43 4.38
N LEU A 24 -1.11 -21.93 3.94
CA LEU A 24 -1.93 -21.30 2.92
C LEU A 24 -2.83 -20.25 3.58
N THR A 25 -2.82 -19.02 3.07
CA THR A 25 -3.86 -18.03 3.36
C THR A 25 -4.73 -17.72 2.15
N LEU A 26 -6.03 -17.59 2.39
CA LEU A 26 -7.02 -17.10 1.43
C LEU A 26 -7.77 -15.92 2.05
N SER A 27 -8.39 -15.09 1.22
CA SER A 27 -9.29 -14.03 1.69
C SER A 27 -10.35 -13.65 0.66
N ALA A 28 -11.43 -13.04 1.15
CA ALA A 28 -12.51 -12.52 0.32
C ALA A 28 -13.28 -11.36 0.98
N LYS A 29 -14.17 -10.72 0.21
CA LYS A 29 -15.05 -9.63 0.66
C LYS A 29 -16.41 -10.11 1.21
N SER A 30 -16.64 -11.42 1.27
CA SER A 30 -17.79 -12.06 1.91
C SER A 30 -17.49 -13.54 2.19
N ASP A 31 -18.25 -14.17 3.10
CA ASP A 31 -18.04 -15.58 3.46
C ASP A 31 -18.31 -16.55 2.30
N GLN A 32 -19.33 -16.26 1.47
CA GLN A 32 -19.58 -17.06 0.26
C GLN A 32 -18.40 -16.98 -0.72
N ALA A 33 -17.83 -15.79 -0.92
CA ALA A 33 -16.63 -15.65 -1.75
C ALA A 33 -15.40 -16.35 -1.15
N LEU A 34 -15.33 -16.51 0.17
CA LEU A 34 -14.27 -17.27 0.84
C LEU A 34 -14.47 -18.79 0.63
N SER A 35 -15.71 -19.27 0.72
CA SER A 35 -16.08 -20.66 0.43
C SER A 35 -15.80 -21.03 -1.02
N ASP A 36 -16.26 -20.21 -1.97
CA ASP A 36 -16.02 -20.41 -3.40
C ASP A 36 -14.52 -20.36 -3.75
N MET A 37 -13.72 -19.57 -3.01
CA MET A 37 -12.26 -19.50 -3.20
C MET A 37 -11.62 -20.81 -2.73
N ALA A 38 -12.03 -21.34 -1.58
CA ALA A 38 -11.57 -22.63 -1.08
C ALA A 38 -11.93 -23.77 -2.05
N ALA A 39 -13.14 -23.76 -2.62
CA ALA A 39 -13.57 -24.72 -3.64
C ALA A 39 -12.72 -24.64 -4.92
N ARG A 40 -12.36 -23.43 -5.37
CA ARG A 40 -11.44 -23.24 -6.50
C ARG A 40 -10.04 -23.74 -6.23
N TYR A 41 -9.51 -23.55 -5.01
CA TYR A 41 -8.20 -24.08 -4.62
C TYR A 41 -8.22 -25.61 -4.45
N GLN A 42 -9.33 -26.18 -3.99
CA GLN A 42 -9.53 -27.63 -3.91
C GLN A 42 -9.50 -28.27 -5.31
N ALA A 43 -10.26 -27.71 -6.26
CA ALA A 43 -10.32 -28.18 -7.64
C ALA A 43 -9.01 -27.99 -8.41
N PHE A 44 -8.26 -26.92 -8.13
CA PHE A 44 -6.93 -26.66 -8.70
C PHE A 44 -5.89 -27.71 -8.32
N LEU A 45 -5.98 -28.30 -7.12
CA LEU A 45 -5.02 -29.30 -6.66
C LEU A 45 -5.18 -30.64 -7.40
N GLY A 46 -6.40 -31.00 -7.83
CA GLY A 46 -6.67 -32.24 -8.58
C GLY A 46 -6.31 -33.53 -7.84
N ASP A 47 -6.46 -34.69 -8.47
CA ASP A 47 -6.13 -35.98 -7.83
C ASP A 47 -4.60 -36.20 -7.72
N GLU A 48 -3.81 -35.61 -8.63
CA GLU A 48 -2.33 -35.66 -8.63
C GLU A 48 -1.72 -34.25 -8.85
N PRO A 49 -1.57 -33.43 -7.79
CA PRO A 49 -0.94 -32.11 -7.89
C PRO A 49 0.55 -32.21 -8.23
N THR A 50 0.94 -31.68 -9.39
CA THR A 50 2.34 -31.62 -9.87
C THR A 50 3.16 -30.49 -9.24
N GLU A 51 2.51 -29.52 -8.61
CA GLU A 51 3.13 -28.29 -8.09
C GLU A 51 3.55 -28.39 -6.63
N SER A 52 4.63 -27.70 -6.26
CA SER A 52 5.14 -27.69 -4.89
C SER A 52 4.17 -27.00 -3.92
N LEU A 53 3.85 -27.69 -2.81
CA LEU A 53 3.04 -27.13 -1.73
C LEU A 53 3.62 -25.80 -1.19
N ALA A 54 4.94 -25.71 -1.11
CA ALA A 54 5.64 -24.51 -0.65
C ALA A 54 5.40 -23.33 -1.59
N ASP A 55 5.52 -23.57 -2.90
CA ASP A 55 5.33 -22.57 -3.95
C ASP A 55 3.86 -22.15 -4.08
N ILE A 56 2.91 -23.06 -3.87
CA ILE A 56 1.47 -22.76 -3.77
C ILE A 56 1.20 -21.83 -2.58
N CYS A 57 1.69 -22.17 -1.39
CA CYS A 57 1.48 -21.35 -0.19
C CYS A 57 2.13 -19.97 -0.34
N PHE A 58 3.39 -19.91 -0.79
CA PHE A 58 4.12 -18.67 -1.04
C PHE A 58 3.42 -17.78 -2.09
N SER A 59 2.94 -18.37 -3.19
CA SER A 59 2.26 -17.63 -4.26
C SER A 59 0.90 -17.09 -3.82
N ALA A 60 0.16 -17.83 -2.99
CA ALA A 60 -1.09 -17.34 -2.41
C ALA A 60 -0.82 -16.18 -1.43
N ASN A 61 0.14 -16.35 -0.53
CA ASN A 61 0.44 -15.37 0.52
C ASN A 61 1.10 -14.09 -0.01
N THR A 62 1.93 -14.17 -1.05
CA THR A 62 2.67 -12.99 -1.57
C THR A 62 2.04 -12.34 -2.80
N ARG A 63 1.14 -13.04 -3.53
CA ARG A 63 0.57 -12.57 -4.81
C ARG A 63 -0.96 -12.50 -4.82
N ARG A 64 -1.62 -12.42 -3.66
CA ARG A 64 -3.06 -12.14 -3.54
C ARG A 64 -3.29 -11.02 -2.52
N SER A 65 -4.43 -10.34 -2.62
CA SER A 65 -4.85 -9.34 -1.64
C SER A 65 -5.40 -10.02 -0.38
N HIS A 66 -5.28 -9.38 0.78
CA HIS A 66 -5.79 -9.87 2.06
C HIS A 66 -7.00 -9.06 2.56
N PHE A 67 -8.17 -9.36 1.99
CA PHE A 67 -9.47 -8.81 2.34
C PHE A 67 -9.93 -9.17 3.76
N GLU A 68 -11.13 -8.71 4.13
CA GLU A 68 -11.67 -8.77 5.48
C GLU A 68 -12.04 -10.19 5.93
N HIS A 69 -12.68 -11.00 5.08
CA HIS A 69 -12.99 -12.40 5.40
C HIS A 69 -11.77 -13.25 5.09
N ARG A 70 -11.21 -13.93 6.10
CA ARG A 70 -9.90 -14.59 6.02
C ARG A 70 -9.99 -16.06 6.39
N LEU A 71 -9.21 -16.88 5.68
CA LEU A 71 -9.00 -18.29 5.95
C LEU A 71 -7.49 -18.58 6.00
N ALA A 72 -7.06 -19.33 7.00
CA ALA A 72 -5.71 -19.84 7.17
C ALA A 72 -5.76 -21.36 7.37
N ILE A 73 -4.98 -22.09 6.58
CA ILE A 73 -4.82 -23.54 6.66
C ILE A 73 -3.33 -23.86 6.68
N PHE A 74 -2.86 -24.58 7.70
CA PHE A 74 -1.47 -25.06 7.75
C PHE A 74 -1.39 -26.57 7.55
N THR A 75 -0.42 -27.02 6.75
CA THR A 75 -0.45 -28.35 6.15
C THR A 75 0.94 -28.92 5.81
N GLU A 76 1.08 -30.23 5.95
CA GLU A 76 2.29 -31.02 5.68
C GLU A 76 2.30 -31.58 4.25
N SER A 77 1.14 -31.62 3.57
CA SER A 77 1.00 -32.17 2.22
C SER A 77 -0.18 -31.53 1.46
N THR A 78 -0.16 -31.65 0.13
CA THR A 78 -1.26 -31.28 -0.76
C THR A 78 -2.53 -32.08 -0.46
N VAL A 79 -2.42 -33.39 -0.23
CA VAL A 79 -3.53 -34.26 0.16
C VAL A 79 -4.17 -33.83 1.49
N GLN A 80 -3.37 -33.39 2.46
CA GLN A 80 -3.88 -32.84 3.73
C GLN A 80 -4.51 -31.45 3.54
N LEU A 81 -4.01 -30.64 2.60
CA LEU A 81 -4.59 -29.35 2.24
C LEU A 81 -5.99 -29.52 1.63
N GLN A 82 -6.15 -30.41 0.65
CA GLN A 82 -7.44 -30.71 0.01
C GLN A 82 -8.50 -31.11 1.02
N ARG A 83 -8.21 -32.11 1.86
CA ARG A 83 -9.11 -32.57 2.93
C ARG A 83 -9.51 -31.45 3.90
N THR A 84 -8.62 -30.48 4.12
CA THR A 84 -8.89 -29.33 4.99
C THR A 84 -9.75 -28.27 4.28
N LEU A 85 -9.57 -28.08 2.98
CA LEU A 85 -10.44 -27.25 2.13
C LEU A 85 -11.85 -27.88 2.04
N ASP A 86 -11.97 -29.19 1.79
CA ASP A 86 -13.25 -29.93 1.82
C ASP A 86 -13.98 -29.72 3.16
N THR A 87 -13.23 -29.74 4.26
CA THR A 87 -13.76 -29.55 5.61
C THR A 87 -14.27 -28.12 5.82
N PHE A 88 -13.58 -27.11 5.28
CA PHE A 88 -14.04 -25.73 5.28
C PHE A 88 -15.31 -25.53 4.45
N ILE A 89 -15.34 -26.04 3.21
CA ILE A 89 -16.47 -25.96 2.28
C ILE A 89 -17.71 -26.65 2.89
N ALA A 90 -17.52 -27.74 3.63
CA ALA A 90 -18.57 -28.44 4.37
C ALA A 90 -19.02 -27.71 5.67
N GLY A 91 -18.53 -26.50 5.95
CA GLY A 91 -18.88 -25.71 7.14
C GLY A 91 -18.37 -26.26 8.47
N LYS A 92 -17.39 -27.17 8.45
CA LYS A 92 -16.91 -27.91 9.63
C LYS A 92 -15.64 -27.26 10.19
N LYS A 93 -15.52 -27.27 11.52
CA LYS A 93 -14.30 -26.81 12.22
C LYS A 93 -13.24 -27.92 12.25
N ALA A 94 -11.97 -27.57 12.06
CA ALA A 94 -10.83 -28.47 12.15
C ALA A 94 -9.64 -27.81 12.85
N ALA A 95 -8.76 -28.60 13.47
CA ALA A 95 -7.68 -28.08 14.33
C ALA A 95 -6.53 -27.36 13.57
N LYS A 96 -6.43 -27.54 12.25
CA LYS A 96 -5.45 -26.87 11.37
C LYS A 96 -6.09 -25.82 10.43
N LEU A 97 -7.30 -25.35 10.78
CA LEU A 97 -8.15 -24.48 9.98
C LEU A 97 -8.65 -23.33 10.85
N LEU A 98 -8.32 -22.08 10.49
CA LEU A 98 -8.80 -20.89 11.16
C LEU A 98 -9.46 -19.96 10.15
N SER A 99 -10.68 -19.51 10.44
CA SER A 99 -11.41 -18.54 9.61
C SER A 99 -12.16 -17.52 10.47
N GLY A 100 -12.42 -16.35 9.89
CA GLY A 100 -13.10 -15.24 10.56
C GLY A 100 -13.02 -13.95 9.75
N GLN A 101 -13.53 -12.87 10.34
CA GLN A 101 -13.56 -11.54 9.73
C GLN A 101 -12.65 -10.59 10.50
N SER A 102 -11.73 -9.93 9.79
CA SER A 102 -10.92 -8.84 10.31
C SER A 102 -11.78 -7.60 10.56
N PRO A 103 -11.66 -6.91 11.71
CA PRO A 103 -12.20 -5.57 11.90
C PRO A 103 -11.69 -4.61 10.82
N LYS A 104 -12.51 -3.61 10.44
CA LYS A 104 -12.09 -2.55 9.52
C LYS A 104 -11.33 -1.46 10.26
N ASN A 105 -10.20 -1.06 9.69
CA ASN A 105 -9.37 0.07 10.13
C ASN A 105 -8.85 0.01 11.59
N GLN A 106 -8.85 -1.16 12.23
CA GLN A 106 -8.30 -1.37 13.56
C GLN A 106 -7.19 -2.43 13.52
N ARG A 107 -6.03 -2.10 14.08
CA ARG A 107 -4.94 -3.04 14.34
C ARG A 107 -4.95 -3.32 15.84
N PRO A 108 -5.21 -4.56 16.31
CA PRO A 108 -5.21 -4.86 17.74
C PRO A 108 -3.79 -4.67 18.31
N PRO A 109 -3.62 -3.94 19.43
CA PRO A 109 -2.31 -3.78 20.06
C PRO A 109 -1.86 -5.13 20.64
N LEU A 110 -0.59 -5.46 20.44
CA LEU A 110 -0.06 -6.82 20.68
C LEU A 110 0.93 -6.82 21.85
N ALA A 111 0.61 -7.54 22.92
CA ALA A 111 1.50 -7.72 24.05
C ALA A 111 2.36 -8.98 23.88
N PHE A 112 3.68 -8.87 24.01
CA PHE A 112 4.58 -10.04 24.08
C PHE A 112 4.84 -10.41 25.55
N LEU A 113 4.63 -11.68 25.90
CA LEU A 113 4.80 -12.22 27.25
C LEU A 113 5.97 -13.21 27.31
N PHE A 114 7.05 -12.87 28.04
CA PHE A 114 8.31 -13.63 28.08
C PHE A 114 8.40 -14.54 29.32
N THR A 115 8.75 -15.83 29.16
CA THR A 115 8.48 -16.85 30.19
C THR A 115 9.52 -16.93 31.31
N GLY A 116 9.08 -17.43 32.47
CA GLY A 116 9.93 -17.68 33.63
C GLY A 116 10.57 -19.07 33.63
N GLN A 117 11.59 -19.24 34.47
CA GLN A 117 12.24 -20.53 34.74
C GLN A 117 11.22 -21.60 35.17
N GLY A 118 11.37 -22.81 34.63
CA GLY A 118 10.40 -23.92 34.74
C GLY A 118 9.67 -24.24 33.42
N SER A 119 9.76 -23.35 32.42
CA SER A 119 9.22 -23.59 31.08
C SER A 119 10.14 -24.47 30.21
N GLN A 120 11.43 -24.65 30.54
CA GLN A 120 12.41 -25.35 29.69
C GLN A 120 12.13 -26.86 29.47
N TYR A 121 12.71 -27.42 28.41
CA TYR A 121 12.84 -28.86 28.15
C TYR A 121 13.94 -29.14 27.13
N ILE A 122 14.56 -30.33 27.18
CA ILE A 122 15.58 -30.76 26.21
C ILE A 122 14.94 -30.84 24.82
N GLY A 123 15.61 -30.31 23.79
CA GLY A 123 15.06 -30.24 22.44
C GLY A 123 14.08 -29.09 22.16
N MET A 124 13.89 -28.14 23.09
CA MET A 124 13.02 -26.98 22.85
C MET A 124 13.51 -26.13 21.66
N GLY A 125 12.61 -25.80 20.72
CA GLY A 125 12.95 -25.07 19.51
C GLY A 125 13.85 -25.82 18.52
N ARG A 126 14.10 -27.13 18.72
CA ARG A 126 15.03 -27.91 17.88
C ARG A 126 14.59 -27.93 16.42
N GLN A 127 13.29 -28.05 16.17
CA GLN A 127 12.77 -28.07 14.81
C GLN A 127 13.01 -26.73 14.11
N LEU A 128 12.91 -25.61 14.85
CA LEU A 128 13.21 -24.28 14.31
C LEU A 128 14.72 -24.07 14.10
N TYR A 129 15.56 -24.63 14.96
CA TYR A 129 17.01 -24.63 14.74
C TYR A 129 17.38 -25.41 13.48
N GLU A 130 16.74 -26.56 13.24
CA GLU A 130 16.97 -27.39 12.06
C GLU A 130 16.36 -26.77 10.77
N GLU A 131 15.13 -26.23 10.82
CA GLU A 131 14.36 -25.82 9.64
C GLU A 131 14.26 -24.29 9.38
N ALA A 132 14.49 -23.40 10.37
CA ALA A 132 14.22 -21.96 10.24
C ALA A 132 15.50 -21.07 10.31
N PRO A 133 15.99 -20.52 9.17
CA PRO A 133 17.29 -19.83 9.10
C PRO A 133 17.47 -18.64 10.08
N THR A 134 16.44 -17.78 10.23
CA THR A 134 16.49 -16.61 11.13
C THR A 134 16.65 -17.02 12.60
N PHE A 135 15.93 -18.07 13.01
CA PHE A 135 15.99 -18.60 14.37
C PHE A 135 17.35 -19.25 14.64
N ARG A 136 17.81 -20.14 13.74
CA ARG A 136 19.13 -20.77 13.79
C ARG A 136 20.24 -19.75 13.96
N LYS A 137 20.33 -18.76 13.05
CA LYS A 137 21.34 -17.69 13.07
C LYS A 137 21.35 -16.91 14.39
N THR A 138 20.19 -16.68 14.99
CA THR A 138 20.08 -15.93 16.25
C THR A 138 20.51 -16.78 17.45
N LEU A 139 20.19 -18.07 17.44
CA LEU A 139 20.62 -19.01 18.48
C LEU A 139 22.12 -19.34 18.38
N ASP A 140 22.68 -19.42 17.17
CA ASP A 140 24.13 -19.54 16.92
C ASP A 140 24.90 -18.33 17.49
N LEU A 141 24.40 -17.12 17.23
CA LEU A 141 24.98 -15.89 17.77
C LEU A 141 24.92 -15.88 19.31
N ALA A 142 23.79 -16.29 19.90
CA ALA A 142 23.67 -16.42 21.35
C ALA A 142 24.61 -17.49 21.92
N ASN A 143 24.83 -18.61 21.22
CA ASN A 143 25.78 -19.65 21.61
C ASN A 143 27.22 -19.12 21.67
N GLU A 144 27.70 -18.41 20.64
CA GLU A 144 29.06 -17.87 20.64
C GLU A 144 29.25 -16.73 21.66
N ILE A 145 28.21 -15.92 21.93
CA ILE A 145 28.22 -14.91 23.00
C ILE A 145 28.32 -15.57 24.39
N LEU A 146 27.61 -16.68 24.62
CA LEU A 146 27.58 -17.39 25.89
C LEU A 146 28.75 -18.36 26.09
N ARG A 147 29.48 -18.70 25.03
CA ARG A 147 30.62 -19.63 25.03
C ARG A 147 31.73 -19.33 26.07
N PRO A 148 32.11 -18.08 26.39
CA PRO A 148 33.02 -17.79 27.50
C PRO A 148 32.35 -17.77 28.88
N GLU A 149 31.03 -17.66 28.96
CA GLU A 149 30.27 -17.53 30.22
C GLU A 149 29.74 -18.87 30.75
N LEU A 150 29.60 -19.90 29.89
CA LEU A 150 29.05 -21.21 30.22
C LEU A 150 30.14 -22.32 30.28
N PRO A 151 30.05 -23.30 31.21
CA PRO A 151 31.01 -24.41 31.28
C PRO A 151 30.95 -25.40 30.09
N LYS A 152 29.87 -25.35 29.30
CA LYS A 152 29.69 -26.05 28.01
C LYS A 152 28.97 -25.12 27.01
N PRO A 153 29.17 -25.29 25.69
CA PRO A 153 28.39 -24.59 24.68
C PRO A 153 26.88 -24.80 24.86
N LEU A 154 26.10 -23.73 24.66
CA LEU A 154 24.63 -23.76 24.85
C LEU A 154 23.96 -24.83 23.98
N LEU A 155 24.38 -24.96 22.72
CA LEU A 155 23.78 -25.91 21.76
C LEU A 155 23.96 -27.37 22.19
N GLU A 156 25.07 -27.73 22.86
CA GLU A 156 25.29 -29.08 23.42
C GLU A 156 24.34 -29.41 24.59
N VAL A 157 23.83 -28.38 25.28
CA VAL A 157 22.93 -28.52 26.43
C VAL A 157 21.45 -28.45 26.01
N LEU A 158 21.13 -27.71 24.95
CA LEU A 158 19.82 -27.72 24.30
C LEU A 158 19.57 -29.03 23.52
N TYR A 159 20.58 -29.49 22.78
CA TYR A 159 20.49 -30.59 21.81
C TYR A 159 21.56 -31.67 22.06
N PRO A 160 21.59 -32.32 23.25
CA PRO A 160 22.60 -33.30 23.61
C PRO A 160 22.52 -34.57 22.75
N SER A 161 23.69 -35.16 22.46
CA SER A 161 23.81 -36.38 21.64
C SER A 161 23.31 -37.67 22.32
N THR A 162 23.06 -37.62 23.63
CA THR A 162 22.42 -38.71 24.41
C THR A 162 21.36 -38.11 25.34
N GLU A 163 20.28 -38.86 25.60
CA GLU A 163 19.14 -38.40 26.42
C GLU A 163 19.47 -38.25 27.92
N GLU A 164 20.67 -38.67 28.34
CA GLU A 164 21.08 -38.78 29.75
C GLU A 164 21.53 -37.43 30.39
N SER A 165 21.70 -36.37 29.58
CA SER A 165 22.28 -35.09 30.04
C SER A 165 21.23 -34.13 30.63
N SER A 166 21.00 -34.21 31.94
CA SER A 166 20.03 -33.35 32.66
C SER A 166 20.42 -31.87 32.84
N LEU A 167 21.61 -31.46 32.35
CA LEU A 167 22.26 -30.15 32.59
C LEU A 167 21.35 -28.93 32.37
N LEU A 168 20.40 -29.00 31.43
CA LEU A 168 19.46 -27.91 31.14
C LEU A 168 18.57 -27.51 32.34
N ASN A 169 18.51 -28.32 33.41
CA ASN A 169 17.79 -27.99 34.65
C ASN A 169 18.69 -27.36 35.73
N GLU A 170 20.00 -27.33 35.55
CA GLU A 170 20.90 -26.53 36.38
C GLU A 170 20.65 -25.05 36.06
N THR A 171 20.59 -24.20 37.08
CA THR A 171 20.19 -22.79 36.91
C THR A 171 21.16 -22.05 35.99
N VAL A 172 22.45 -22.37 36.05
CA VAL A 172 23.53 -21.82 35.20
C VAL A 172 23.26 -21.97 33.70
N TYR A 173 22.63 -23.07 33.26
CA TYR A 173 22.20 -23.25 31.88
C TYR A 173 20.75 -22.80 31.64
N THR A 174 19.87 -23.00 32.62
CA THR A 174 18.42 -22.76 32.47
C THR A 174 18.11 -21.33 32.04
N GLN A 175 18.65 -20.32 32.73
CA GLN A 175 18.28 -18.93 32.48
C GLN A 175 18.86 -18.39 31.16
N PRO A 176 20.14 -18.65 30.81
CA PRO A 176 20.68 -18.27 29.49
C PRO A 176 20.04 -19.02 28.33
N ALA A 177 19.69 -20.30 28.51
CA ALA A 177 18.98 -21.07 27.49
C ALA A 177 17.59 -20.50 27.19
N LEU A 178 16.83 -20.11 28.23
CA LEU A 178 15.54 -19.44 28.06
C LEU A 178 15.69 -18.07 27.39
N PHE A 179 16.67 -17.25 27.83
CA PHE A 179 16.93 -15.95 27.19
C PHE A 179 17.24 -16.11 25.69
N ALA A 180 18.19 -16.99 25.35
CA ALA A 180 18.61 -17.21 23.98
C ALA A 180 17.46 -17.74 23.09
N LEU A 181 16.66 -18.67 23.60
CA LEU A 181 15.47 -19.18 22.92
C LEU A 181 14.42 -18.09 22.68
N GLU A 182 14.06 -17.33 23.72
CA GLU A 182 13.01 -16.31 23.64
C GLU A 182 13.42 -15.12 22.78
N TYR A 183 14.70 -14.75 22.77
CA TYR A 183 15.23 -13.76 21.84
C TYR A 183 15.20 -14.28 20.40
N ALA A 184 15.60 -15.54 20.14
CA ALA A 184 15.54 -16.14 18.81
C ALA A 184 14.10 -16.30 18.27
N LEU A 185 13.13 -16.62 19.15
CA LEU A 185 11.71 -16.58 18.81
C LEU A 185 11.23 -15.15 18.48
N THR A 186 11.69 -14.15 19.23
CA THR A 186 11.34 -12.73 18.98
C THR A 186 11.85 -12.25 17.63
N GLU A 187 13.10 -12.56 17.26
CA GLU A 187 13.65 -12.18 15.96
C GLU A 187 12.97 -12.91 14.79
N LEU A 188 12.53 -14.17 14.99
CA LEU A 188 11.71 -14.89 14.01
C LEU A 188 10.34 -14.22 13.80
N TRP A 189 9.63 -13.86 14.88
CA TRP A 189 8.38 -13.10 14.77
C TRP A 189 8.59 -11.72 14.11
N ARG A 190 9.71 -11.04 14.42
CA ARG A 190 10.07 -9.75 13.84
C ARG A 190 10.35 -9.80 12.33
N SER A 191 10.97 -10.86 11.80
CA SER A 191 11.16 -10.99 10.34
C SER A 191 9.83 -11.15 9.60
N TRP A 192 8.85 -11.81 10.23
CA TRP A 192 7.46 -11.92 9.76
C TRP A 192 6.64 -10.64 9.94
N GLY A 193 7.26 -9.55 10.43
CA GLY A 193 6.62 -8.24 10.65
C GLY A 193 5.88 -8.11 11.99
N ILE A 194 5.72 -9.20 12.74
CA ILE A 194 5.00 -9.22 14.02
C ILE A 194 5.88 -8.59 15.10
N LYS A 195 5.38 -7.52 15.73
CA LYS A 195 6.11 -6.70 16.70
C LYS A 195 5.21 -6.37 17.90
N PRO A 196 5.76 -6.34 19.14
CA PRO A 196 5.00 -5.92 20.31
C PRO A 196 4.71 -4.43 20.29
N SER A 197 3.53 -4.06 20.81
CA SER A 197 3.20 -2.69 21.26
C SER A 197 3.57 -2.48 22.74
N VAL A 198 3.68 -3.57 23.51
CA VAL A 198 4.16 -3.61 24.90
C VAL A 198 4.83 -4.97 25.14
N VAL A 199 5.78 -5.01 26.07
CA VAL A 199 6.40 -6.26 26.55
C VAL A 199 6.18 -6.46 28.05
N MET A 200 6.05 -7.71 28.48
CA MET A 200 6.08 -8.10 29.89
C MET A 200 6.85 -9.42 30.01
N GLY A 201 7.68 -9.56 31.02
CA GLY A 201 8.32 -10.85 31.33
C GLY A 201 7.90 -11.39 32.68
N HIS A 202 8.20 -12.67 32.93
CA HIS A 202 8.09 -13.28 34.25
C HIS A 202 9.48 -13.65 34.77
N SER A 203 9.99 -12.88 35.73
CA SER A 203 11.33 -13.01 36.30
C SER A 203 12.47 -13.09 35.26
N VAL A 204 12.88 -14.31 34.86
CA VAL A 204 13.93 -14.52 33.84
C VAL A 204 13.53 -13.89 32.50
N GLY A 205 12.27 -14.06 32.09
CA GLY A 205 11.74 -13.47 30.87
C GLY A 205 11.76 -11.94 30.86
N GLU A 206 11.83 -11.27 32.01
CA GLU A 206 11.91 -9.80 32.05
C GLU A 206 13.25 -9.28 31.54
N TYR A 207 14.34 -10.05 31.67
CA TYR A 207 15.62 -9.72 31.03
C TYR A 207 15.50 -9.76 29.50
N VAL A 208 14.70 -10.68 28.96
CA VAL A 208 14.42 -10.77 27.52
C VAL A 208 13.52 -9.62 27.08
N ALA A 209 12.43 -9.36 27.82
CA ALA A 209 11.53 -8.24 27.59
C ALA A 209 12.30 -6.90 27.56
N ALA A 210 13.18 -6.66 28.53
CA ALA A 210 14.03 -5.47 28.60
C ALA A 210 14.99 -5.36 27.40
N CYS A 211 15.60 -6.48 26.99
CA CYS A 211 16.45 -6.52 25.78
C CYS A 211 15.64 -6.19 24.51
N VAL A 212 14.45 -6.78 24.37
CA VAL A 212 13.53 -6.60 23.23
C VAL A 212 13.00 -5.15 23.17
N ALA A 213 12.79 -4.52 24.33
CA ALA A 213 12.44 -3.11 24.47
C ALA A 213 13.65 -2.14 24.37
N GLY A 214 14.87 -2.63 24.20
CA GLY A 214 16.07 -1.82 23.94
C GLY A 214 16.80 -1.30 25.17
N ALA A 215 16.50 -1.78 26.39
CA ALA A 215 17.19 -1.37 27.62
C ALA A 215 18.68 -1.79 27.65
N PHE A 216 19.05 -2.82 26.90
CA PHE A 216 20.42 -3.25 26.61
C PHE A 216 20.43 -4.11 25.34
N ASN A 217 21.61 -4.36 24.76
CA ASN A 217 21.74 -5.21 23.57
C ASN A 217 21.84 -6.72 23.92
N LEU A 218 21.75 -7.59 22.91
CA LEU A 218 21.78 -9.05 23.07
C LEU A 218 23.02 -9.55 23.85
N GLU A 219 24.20 -9.02 23.58
CA GLU A 219 25.45 -9.42 24.24
C GLU A 219 25.47 -9.02 25.72
N GLU A 220 25.01 -7.79 26.01
CA GLU A 220 24.85 -7.26 27.37
C GLU A 220 23.84 -8.10 28.18
N GLY A 221 22.69 -8.42 27.58
CA GLY A 221 21.63 -9.21 28.21
C GLY A 221 22.05 -10.64 28.50
N LEU A 222 22.68 -11.31 27.53
CA LEU A 222 23.18 -12.68 27.67
C LEU A 222 24.27 -12.80 28.76
N LYS A 223 25.20 -11.84 28.82
CA LYS A 223 26.21 -11.79 29.90
C LYS A 223 25.57 -11.54 31.26
N LEU A 224 24.62 -10.61 31.36
CA LEU A 224 23.94 -10.30 32.62
C LEU A 224 23.15 -11.51 33.16
N ILE A 225 22.40 -12.21 32.29
CA ILE A 225 21.61 -13.39 32.70
C ILE A 225 22.50 -14.61 32.99
N ALA A 226 23.59 -14.83 32.23
CA ALA A 226 24.56 -15.88 32.54
C ALA A 226 25.25 -15.65 33.88
N LYS A 227 25.60 -14.39 34.19
CA LYS A 227 26.22 -14.04 35.46
C LYS A 227 25.26 -14.19 36.64
N ARG A 228 24.00 -13.78 36.48
CA ARG A 228 22.92 -14.04 37.44
C ARG A 228 22.75 -15.54 37.70
N ALA A 229 22.69 -16.33 36.63
CA ALA A 229 22.49 -17.77 36.67
C ALA A 229 23.65 -18.51 37.36
N SER A 230 24.90 -18.12 37.06
CA SER A 230 26.11 -18.63 37.70
C SER A 230 26.12 -18.32 39.21
N LEU A 231 25.82 -17.08 39.59
CA LEU A 231 25.77 -16.66 41.00
C LEU A 231 24.63 -17.37 41.76
N MET A 232 23.45 -17.50 41.15
CA MET A 232 22.33 -18.25 41.73
C MET A 232 22.64 -19.74 41.88
N GLN A 233 23.41 -20.35 40.97
CA GLN A 233 23.79 -21.76 41.04
C GLN A 233 24.83 -22.04 42.14
N ALA A 234 25.51 -21.01 42.65
CA ALA A 234 26.50 -21.11 43.73
C ALA A 234 25.92 -20.84 45.14
N LEU A 235 24.62 -20.59 45.26
CA LEU A 235 23.92 -20.47 46.54
C LEU A 235 23.78 -21.85 47.22
N PRO A 236 23.50 -21.92 48.54
CA PRO A 236 23.22 -23.20 49.20
C PRO A 236 21.87 -23.80 48.75
N GLU A 237 21.86 -25.11 48.45
CA GLU A 237 20.67 -25.91 48.08
C GLU A 237 19.61 -26.06 49.19
N GLN A 238 19.65 -25.24 50.24
CA GLN A 238 18.77 -25.27 51.42
C GLN A 238 17.52 -24.38 51.25
N GLY A 239 17.16 -24.06 50.00
CA GLY A 239 16.06 -23.17 49.66
C GLY A 239 14.99 -23.86 48.82
N GLU A 240 13.74 -23.78 49.25
CA GLU A 240 12.58 -24.31 48.52
C GLU A 240 11.69 -23.19 47.96
N MET A 241 10.86 -23.55 46.97
CA MET A 241 9.76 -22.72 46.47
C MET A 241 8.46 -23.55 46.40
N VAL A 242 7.34 -22.97 46.83
CA VAL A 242 6.04 -23.66 46.95
C VAL A 242 4.92 -22.78 46.42
N VAL A 243 4.08 -23.35 45.56
CA VAL A 243 2.80 -22.74 45.17
C VAL A 243 1.78 -22.97 46.29
N VAL A 244 1.05 -21.93 46.66
CA VAL A 244 -0.04 -21.95 47.63
C VAL A 244 -1.32 -21.48 46.93
N PHE A 245 -2.39 -22.27 47.02
CA PHE A 245 -3.66 -22.01 46.33
C PHE A 245 -4.67 -21.21 47.18
N ALA A 246 -4.16 -20.23 47.95
CA ALA A 246 -4.92 -19.23 48.69
C ALA A 246 -4.66 -17.83 48.11
N ASP A 247 -5.44 -16.84 48.56
CA ASP A 247 -5.21 -15.43 48.24
C ASP A 247 -3.98 -14.86 48.96
N GLU A 248 -3.53 -13.69 48.51
CA GLU A 248 -2.33 -13.04 49.04
C GLU A 248 -2.46 -12.68 50.53
N VAL A 249 -3.64 -12.26 51.01
CA VAL A 249 -3.83 -11.82 52.40
C VAL A 249 -3.70 -13.00 53.37
N VAL A 250 -4.30 -14.14 53.03
CA VAL A 250 -4.11 -15.40 53.77
C VAL A 250 -2.63 -15.78 53.79
N VAL A 251 -1.95 -15.81 52.63
CA VAL A 251 -0.54 -16.19 52.56
C VAL A 251 0.36 -15.24 53.36
N GLN A 252 0.18 -13.93 53.22
CA GLN A 252 0.91 -12.92 54.01
C GLN A 252 0.74 -13.14 55.52
N SER A 253 -0.48 -13.45 55.98
CA SER A 253 -0.74 -13.68 57.41
C SER A 253 -0.02 -14.92 57.96
N VAL A 254 0.03 -16.02 57.19
CA VAL A 254 0.69 -17.26 57.62
C VAL A 254 2.23 -17.16 57.57
N ILE A 255 2.80 -16.42 56.60
CA ILE A 255 4.26 -16.21 56.56
C ILE A 255 4.76 -15.09 57.48
N GLN A 256 3.88 -14.30 58.10
CA GLN A 256 4.26 -13.15 58.95
C GLN A 256 5.31 -13.51 60.05
N PRO A 257 5.23 -14.66 60.74
CA PRO A 257 6.26 -15.06 61.72
C PRO A 257 7.60 -15.46 61.11
N TYR A 258 7.66 -15.67 59.79
CA TYR A 258 8.77 -16.29 59.06
C TYR A 258 9.45 -15.36 58.05
N LEU A 259 9.12 -14.07 58.01
CA LEU A 259 9.60 -13.10 57.00
C LEU A 259 11.14 -12.91 56.92
N GLN A 260 11.89 -13.43 57.89
CA GLN A 260 13.38 -13.46 57.85
C GLN A 260 13.93 -14.67 57.06
N ASP A 261 13.17 -15.78 57.01
CA ASP A 261 13.53 -17.02 56.31
C ASP A 261 12.75 -17.20 54.99
N ILE A 262 11.63 -16.49 54.80
CA ILE A 262 10.66 -16.65 53.67
C ILE A 262 10.29 -15.29 53.06
N SER A 263 10.00 -15.26 51.76
CA SER A 263 9.29 -14.17 51.07
C SER A 263 8.21 -14.72 50.13
N ILE A 264 7.28 -13.85 49.68
CA ILE A 264 6.45 -14.15 48.51
C ILE A 264 7.31 -13.93 47.27
N ALA A 265 7.56 -14.97 46.50
CA ALA A 265 8.35 -14.94 45.28
C ALA A 265 7.59 -14.35 44.10
N ALA A 266 6.31 -14.72 43.96
CA ALA A 266 5.48 -14.31 42.83
C ALA A 266 3.99 -14.36 43.17
N ILE A 267 3.24 -13.41 42.62
CA ILE A 267 1.78 -13.33 42.67
C ILE A 267 1.29 -13.60 41.23
N ASN A 268 0.94 -14.85 40.96
CA ASN A 268 0.69 -15.38 39.61
C ASN A 268 -0.81 -15.54 39.29
N GLY A 269 -1.69 -15.20 40.23
CA GLY A 269 -3.14 -15.19 40.09
C GLY A 269 -3.82 -14.95 41.44
N PRO A 270 -5.11 -14.57 41.48
CA PRO A 270 -5.82 -14.25 42.72
C PRO A 270 -5.83 -15.35 43.79
N ARG A 271 -5.56 -16.60 43.41
CA ARG A 271 -5.32 -17.75 44.30
C ARG A 271 -4.14 -18.61 43.83
N ASN A 272 -3.05 -17.99 43.43
CA ASN A 272 -1.86 -18.66 42.91
C ASN A 272 -0.61 -17.88 43.33
N ILE A 273 -0.24 -18.02 44.60
CA ILE A 273 0.88 -17.32 45.23
C ILE A 273 2.05 -18.30 45.33
N VAL A 274 3.27 -17.84 45.07
CA VAL A 274 4.49 -18.64 45.28
C VAL A 274 5.25 -18.07 46.46
N ILE A 275 5.52 -18.89 47.47
CA ILE A 275 6.43 -18.57 48.57
C ILE A 275 7.79 -19.21 48.32
N SER A 276 8.86 -18.57 48.79
CA SER A 276 10.23 -19.07 48.68
C SER A 276 11.06 -18.72 49.91
N GLY A 277 11.95 -19.63 50.30
CA GLY A 277 12.74 -19.44 51.51
C GLY A 277 13.49 -20.69 51.96
N VAL A 278 14.04 -20.64 53.17
CA VAL A 278 14.77 -21.77 53.78
C VAL A 278 13.82 -22.96 53.99
N SER A 279 14.22 -24.16 53.57
CA SER A 279 13.35 -25.37 53.56
C SER A 279 12.62 -25.59 54.89
N ARG A 280 13.33 -25.47 56.03
CA ARG A 280 12.78 -25.65 57.39
C ARG A 280 11.55 -24.78 57.68
N ALA A 281 11.52 -23.56 57.14
CA ALA A 281 10.47 -22.58 57.39
C ALA A 281 9.32 -22.76 56.39
N ILE A 282 9.65 -23.06 55.13
CA ILE A 282 8.70 -23.48 54.11
C ILE A 282 7.91 -24.71 54.57
N GLU A 283 8.55 -25.71 55.17
CA GLU A 283 7.88 -26.91 55.69
C GLU A 283 6.95 -26.60 56.88
N ALA A 284 7.33 -25.68 57.76
CA ALA A 284 6.46 -25.22 58.85
C ALA A 284 5.21 -24.48 58.32
N VAL A 285 5.38 -23.59 57.34
CA VAL A 285 4.27 -22.88 56.68
C VAL A 285 3.36 -23.84 55.92
N VAL A 286 3.92 -24.80 55.18
CA VAL A 286 3.14 -25.84 54.48
C VAL A 286 2.35 -26.72 55.45
N ALA A 287 2.89 -27.03 56.63
CA ALA A 287 2.16 -27.77 57.66
C ALA A 287 0.97 -26.96 58.22
N ILE A 288 1.14 -25.65 58.47
CA ILE A 288 0.05 -24.76 58.92
C ILE A 288 -1.05 -24.70 57.84
N LEU A 289 -0.68 -24.38 56.60
CA LEU A 289 -1.61 -24.32 55.46
C LEU A 289 -2.37 -25.64 55.25
N ALA A 290 -1.72 -26.79 55.45
CA ALA A 290 -2.37 -28.09 55.39
C ALA A 290 -3.41 -28.30 56.52
N THR A 291 -3.18 -27.78 57.72
CA THR A 291 -4.20 -27.81 58.80
C THR A 291 -5.39 -26.87 58.54
N GLU A 292 -5.19 -25.81 57.76
CA GLU A 292 -6.24 -24.89 57.29
C GLU A 292 -6.96 -25.40 56.03
N GLY A 293 -6.52 -26.54 55.45
CA GLY A 293 -7.11 -27.14 54.26
C GLY A 293 -6.70 -26.46 52.94
N VAL A 294 -5.64 -25.64 52.95
CA VAL A 294 -5.11 -24.98 51.76
C VAL A 294 -4.21 -25.93 50.97
N GLU A 295 -4.52 -26.13 49.69
CA GLU A 295 -3.66 -26.92 48.79
C GLU A 295 -2.32 -26.20 48.54
N THR A 296 -1.23 -26.96 48.58
CA THR A 296 0.13 -26.48 48.29
C THR A 296 0.88 -27.45 47.38
N ARG A 297 1.86 -26.95 46.61
CA ARG A 297 2.66 -27.75 45.66
C ARG A 297 4.10 -27.26 45.58
N ARG A 298 5.07 -28.09 45.99
CA ARG A 298 6.50 -27.79 45.82
C ARG A 298 6.85 -27.65 44.33
N LEU A 299 7.66 -26.66 43.99
CA LEU A 299 8.20 -26.43 42.64
C LEU A 299 9.51 -27.21 42.46
N ARG A 300 9.79 -27.65 41.23
CA ARG A 300 11.07 -28.27 40.86
C ARG A 300 12.06 -27.19 40.44
N VAL A 301 12.74 -26.61 41.43
CA VAL A 301 13.80 -25.61 41.30
C VAL A 301 14.95 -25.99 42.23
N SER A 302 16.17 -25.54 41.93
CA SER A 302 17.35 -25.83 42.77
C SER A 302 17.49 -24.91 43.99
N HIS A 303 16.88 -23.70 43.94
CA HIS A 303 17.08 -22.64 44.93
C HIS A 303 15.81 -21.81 45.18
N ALA A 304 15.77 -21.13 46.32
CA ALA A 304 14.71 -20.20 46.70
C ALA A 304 14.91 -18.81 46.06
N PHE A 305 14.54 -18.65 44.79
CA PHE A 305 14.57 -17.35 44.10
C PHE A 305 13.60 -16.33 44.76
N HIS A 306 13.89 -15.02 44.64
CA HIS A 306 13.07 -13.94 45.21
C HIS A 306 12.85 -14.05 46.74
N SER A 307 13.89 -14.46 47.47
CA SER A 307 13.86 -14.71 48.92
C SER A 307 15.12 -14.16 49.60
N PRO A 308 15.20 -14.14 50.95
CA PRO A 308 16.42 -13.76 51.66
C PRO A 308 17.66 -14.58 51.26
N VAL A 309 17.47 -15.80 50.76
CA VAL A 309 18.57 -16.68 50.32
C VAL A 309 19.38 -16.06 49.17
N VAL A 310 18.79 -15.24 48.30
CA VAL A 310 19.53 -14.60 47.20
C VAL A 310 20.35 -13.37 47.64
N GLU A 311 20.15 -12.85 48.86
CA GLU A 311 20.87 -11.65 49.32
C GLU A 311 22.39 -11.85 49.30
N GLN A 312 22.85 -13.09 49.55
CA GLN A 312 24.26 -13.51 49.53
C GLN A 312 24.96 -13.31 48.16
N MET A 313 24.20 -13.17 47.06
CA MET A 313 24.76 -12.93 45.72
C MET A 313 24.58 -11.50 45.20
N LEU A 314 23.82 -10.63 45.88
CA LEU A 314 23.42 -9.33 45.32
C LEU A 314 24.61 -8.39 45.10
N ASP A 315 25.56 -8.31 46.05
CA ASP A 315 26.78 -7.49 45.90
C ASP A 315 27.62 -7.92 44.68
N ALA A 316 27.79 -9.24 44.51
CA ALA A 316 28.53 -9.82 43.39
C ALA A 316 27.80 -9.64 42.04
N PHE A 317 26.47 -9.57 42.07
CA PHE A 317 25.65 -9.28 40.89
C PHE A 317 25.64 -7.78 40.55
N GLU A 318 25.62 -6.90 41.54
CA GLU A 318 25.62 -5.45 41.35
C GLU A 318 26.89 -4.97 40.65
N GLN A 319 28.05 -5.51 41.06
CA GLN A 319 29.34 -5.27 40.42
C GLN A 319 29.36 -5.63 38.92
N GLN A 320 28.47 -6.52 38.49
CA GLN A 320 28.38 -7.02 37.11
C GLN A 320 27.29 -6.26 36.33
N ALA A 321 26.14 -5.99 36.95
CA ALA A 321 25.12 -5.09 36.41
C ALA A 321 25.69 -3.68 36.15
N LYS A 322 26.55 -3.16 37.03
CA LYS A 322 27.26 -1.86 36.85
C LYS A 322 28.22 -1.80 35.65
N GLN A 323 28.49 -2.92 34.96
CA GLN A 323 29.29 -2.97 33.74
C GLN A 323 28.44 -2.91 32.46
N ILE A 324 27.12 -3.03 32.57
CA ILE A 324 26.18 -2.99 31.44
C ILE A 324 25.80 -1.53 31.11
N GLN A 325 25.80 -1.17 29.82
CA GLN A 325 25.34 0.16 29.40
C GLN A 325 23.82 0.14 29.22
N PHE A 326 23.11 0.28 30.34
CA PHE A 326 21.66 0.46 30.37
C PHE A 326 21.24 1.69 29.56
N LYS A 327 20.28 1.50 28.66
CA LYS A 327 19.75 2.45 27.70
C LYS A 327 18.27 2.75 28.01
N ALA A 328 17.77 3.82 27.41
CA ALA A 328 16.36 4.17 27.49
C ALA A 328 15.49 3.17 26.71
N LEU A 329 14.34 2.80 27.28
CA LEU A 329 13.33 1.96 26.66
C LEU A 329 12.82 2.60 25.35
N GLN A 330 12.58 1.74 24.35
CA GLN A 330 12.02 2.10 23.04
C GLN A 330 10.60 1.54 22.84
N ILE A 331 10.26 0.50 23.60
CA ILE A 331 8.93 -0.14 23.66
C ILE A 331 8.48 -0.10 25.13
N PRO A 332 7.20 0.17 25.44
CA PRO A 332 6.70 0.08 26.80
C PRO A 332 6.93 -1.29 27.43
N LEU A 333 7.28 -1.33 28.71
CA LEU A 333 7.57 -2.55 29.47
C LEU A 333 6.78 -2.59 30.78
N ILE A 334 6.09 -3.67 31.08
CA ILE A 334 5.41 -3.87 32.37
C ILE A 334 6.42 -4.40 33.40
N SER A 335 6.66 -3.64 34.46
CA SER A 335 7.64 -3.99 35.50
C SER A 335 7.14 -5.09 36.44
N ASN A 336 8.01 -6.04 36.77
CA ASN A 336 7.68 -7.12 37.72
C ASN A 336 7.55 -6.61 39.18
N LEU A 337 8.09 -5.43 39.52
CA LEU A 337 8.21 -4.93 40.90
C LEU A 337 6.94 -4.25 41.44
N ASN A 338 6.22 -3.55 40.56
CA ASN A 338 5.00 -2.80 40.86
C ASN A 338 3.81 -3.25 39.98
N GLY A 339 4.06 -3.82 38.80
CA GLY A 339 3.04 -4.09 37.78
C GLY A 339 2.69 -2.88 36.91
N GLU A 340 3.41 -1.75 37.07
CA GLU A 340 3.13 -0.51 36.35
C GLU A 340 3.80 -0.53 34.97
N ILE A 341 3.23 0.23 34.03
CA ILE A 341 3.79 0.42 32.68
C ILE A 341 4.96 1.42 32.71
N MET A 342 6.13 0.94 32.32
CA MET A 342 7.30 1.77 32.08
C MET A 342 7.32 2.23 30.63
N LEU A 343 7.41 3.54 30.41
CA LEU A 343 7.26 4.18 29.11
C LEU A 343 8.62 4.37 28.40
N PRO A 344 8.62 4.47 27.06
CA PRO A 344 9.82 4.82 26.30
C PRO A 344 10.50 6.09 26.83
N GLY A 345 11.84 6.05 26.94
CA GLY A 345 12.64 7.09 27.61
C GLY A 345 13.10 6.73 29.03
N GLN A 346 12.40 5.83 29.75
CA GLN A 346 12.83 5.37 31.08
C GLN A 346 13.97 4.34 31.00
N VAL A 347 14.74 4.18 32.08
CA VAL A 347 15.96 3.33 32.14
C VAL A 347 15.85 2.29 33.26
N LEU A 348 16.27 1.06 32.99
CA LEU A 348 16.31 -0.06 33.94
C LEU A 348 17.74 -0.24 34.47
N ASP A 349 18.12 0.51 35.50
CA ASP A 349 19.51 0.55 36.01
C ASP A 349 19.92 -0.70 36.83
N ALA A 350 21.18 -0.72 37.31
CA ALA A 350 21.69 -1.82 38.12
C ALA A 350 20.90 -2.06 39.42
N SER A 351 20.32 -1.02 40.03
CA SER A 351 19.50 -1.16 41.24
C SER A 351 18.15 -1.82 40.93
N TYR A 352 17.57 -1.56 39.75
CA TYR A 352 16.39 -2.26 39.26
C TYR A 352 16.63 -3.77 39.23
N TRP A 353 17.73 -4.23 38.63
CA TRP A 353 18.01 -5.66 38.48
C TRP A 353 18.35 -6.39 39.78
N LEU A 354 18.90 -5.69 40.77
CA LEU A 354 19.04 -6.20 42.14
C LEU A 354 17.67 -6.43 42.78
N ARG A 355 16.81 -5.40 42.76
CA ARG A 355 15.44 -5.48 43.28
C ARG A 355 14.64 -6.57 42.58
N GLN A 356 14.71 -6.63 41.25
CA GLN A 356 14.06 -7.64 40.39
C GLN A 356 14.42 -9.08 40.75
N THR A 357 15.64 -9.29 41.24
CA THR A 357 16.16 -10.61 41.63
C THR A 357 15.73 -11.03 43.04
N ARG A 358 15.28 -10.09 43.87
CA ARG A 358 15.03 -10.27 45.30
C ARG A 358 13.57 -10.06 45.74
N GLU A 359 12.86 -9.13 45.10
CA GLU A 359 11.49 -8.73 45.43
C GLU A 359 10.44 -9.57 44.69
N THR A 360 9.19 -9.48 45.14
CA THR A 360 8.06 -10.26 44.61
C THR A 360 7.72 -9.90 43.16
N VAL A 361 7.62 -10.91 42.29
CA VAL A 361 7.10 -10.77 40.92
C VAL A 361 5.57 -10.59 40.93
N LYS A 362 5.10 -9.37 40.66
CA LYS A 362 3.68 -8.99 40.64
C LYS A 362 3.00 -9.24 39.29
N PHE A 363 3.05 -10.49 38.82
CA PHE A 363 2.50 -10.87 37.51
C PHE A 363 1.00 -10.53 37.38
N THR A 364 0.18 -10.77 38.41
CA THR A 364 -1.25 -10.40 38.37
C THR A 364 -1.48 -8.89 38.25
N THR A 365 -0.72 -8.06 38.97
CA THR A 365 -0.84 -6.59 38.85
C THR A 365 -0.48 -6.12 37.45
N GLY A 366 0.64 -6.62 36.90
CA GLY A 366 1.02 -6.30 35.52
C GLY A 366 0.02 -6.77 34.46
N MET A 367 -0.62 -7.92 34.66
CA MET A 367 -1.71 -8.38 33.78
C MET A 367 -2.95 -7.49 33.89
N ASN A 368 -3.30 -7.01 35.09
CA ASN A 368 -4.41 -6.08 35.27
C ASN A 368 -4.15 -4.76 34.54
N THR A 369 -2.95 -4.17 34.69
CA THR A 369 -2.53 -2.97 33.94
C THR A 369 -2.64 -3.18 32.42
N LEU A 370 -2.29 -4.36 31.90
CA LEU A 370 -2.46 -4.67 30.48
C LEU A 370 -3.95 -4.71 30.05
N PHE A 371 -4.85 -5.25 30.89
CA PHE A 371 -6.29 -5.20 30.60
C PHE A 371 -6.87 -3.78 30.71
N GLU A 372 -6.40 -2.99 31.68
CA GLU A 372 -6.81 -1.59 31.91
C GLU A 372 -6.38 -0.66 30.75
N GLU A 373 -5.19 -0.90 30.19
CA GLU A 373 -4.67 -0.26 28.95
C GLU A 373 -5.29 -0.84 27.66
N GLY A 374 -6.28 -1.76 27.76
CA GLY A 374 -7.06 -2.25 26.62
C GLY A 374 -6.38 -3.34 25.76
N TYR A 375 -5.40 -4.07 26.29
CA TYR A 375 -4.79 -5.19 25.57
C TYR A 375 -5.68 -6.44 25.62
N GLU A 376 -6.18 -6.86 24.45
CA GLU A 376 -6.95 -8.11 24.29
C GLU A 376 -6.18 -9.20 23.51
N LEU A 377 -4.93 -8.95 23.10
CA LEU A 377 -4.16 -9.84 22.24
C LEU A 377 -2.75 -10.06 22.80
N PHE A 378 -2.51 -11.28 23.27
CA PHE A 378 -1.29 -11.69 23.96
C PHE A 378 -0.58 -12.80 23.18
N LEU A 379 0.73 -12.64 22.96
CA LEU A 379 1.59 -13.66 22.37
C LEU A 379 2.70 -14.02 23.35
N GLU A 380 2.67 -15.26 23.84
CA GLU A 380 3.70 -15.79 24.71
C GLU A 380 4.94 -16.22 23.92
N ILE A 381 6.08 -15.65 24.30
CA ILE A 381 7.41 -15.91 23.74
C ILE A 381 8.13 -16.82 24.72
N GLY A 382 8.29 -18.09 24.35
CA GLY A 382 8.93 -19.10 25.18
C GLY A 382 8.58 -20.53 24.77
N PRO A 383 9.15 -21.53 25.46
CA PRO A 383 9.02 -22.95 25.10
C PRO A 383 7.65 -23.56 25.44
N LYS A 384 6.86 -22.94 26.32
CA LYS A 384 5.55 -23.45 26.78
C LYS A 384 4.58 -22.31 27.07
N ALA A 385 3.28 -22.56 26.88
CA ALA A 385 2.20 -21.61 27.15
C ALA A 385 1.83 -21.49 28.65
N ILE A 386 2.79 -21.09 29.50
CA ILE A 386 2.63 -20.99 30.95
C ILE A 386 1.90 -19.70 31.35
N LEU A 387 2.38 -18.55 30.89
CA LEU A 387 1.83 -17.23 31.18
C LEU A 387 0.42 -17.07 30.58
N SER A 388 0.17 -17.64 29.40
CA SER A 388 -1.17 -17.76 28.81
C SER A 388 -2.14 -18.54 29.70
N SER A 389 -1.62 -19.46 30.51
CA SER A 389 -2.40 -20.23 31.48
C SER A 389 -2.51 -19.55 32.86
N LEU A 390 -1.77 -18.45 33.09
CA LEU A 390 -1.84 -17.60 34.28
C LEU A 390 -2.71 -16.36 34.03
N GLY A 391 -2.49 -15.63 32.94
CA GLY A 391 -3.23 -14.42 32.57
C GLY A 391 -4.72 -14.67 32.35
N LYS A 392 -5.11 -15.82 31.78
CA LYS A 392 -6.52 -16.30 31.73
C LYS A 392 -7.20 -16.40 33.09
N ARG A 393 -6.45 -16.53 34.19
CA ARG A 393 -6.96 -16.55 35.57
C ARG A 393 -6.89 -15.18 36.27
N CYS A 394 -6.39 -14.17 35.57
CA CYS A 394 -6.41 -12.77 36.01
C CYS A 394 -7.57 -11.99 35.35
N GLN A 395 -8.07 -12.43 34.18
CA GLN A 395 -9.13 -11.75 33.44
C GLN A 395 -10.53 -12.01 34.05
N PRO A 396 -11.38 -10.98 34.26
CA PRO A 396 -12.75 -11.17 34.76
C PRO A 396 -13.76 -11.72 33.73
N GLU A 397 -13.56 -11.42 32.44
CA GLU A 397 -14.43 -11.84 31.32
C GLU A 397 -13.57 -12.48 30.22
N GLU A 398 -14.05 -13.53 29.54
CA GLU A 398 -13.23 -14.29 28.57
C GLU A 398 -13.10 -13.61 27.18
N THR A 399 -12.71 -12.33 27.11
CA THR A 399 -12.54 -11.61 25.82
C THR A 399 -11.18 -11.81 25.17
N ALA A 400 -10.10 -12.02 25.94
CA ALA A 400 -8.75 -11.93 25.40
C ALA A 400 -8.33 -13.16 24.59
N THR A 401 -7.56 -12.89 23.53
CA THR A 401 -6.92 -13.90 22.69
C THR A 401 -5.52 -14.21 23.19
N TRP A 402 -5.29 -15.49 23.49
CA TRP A 402 -4.04 -16.00 24.03
C TRP A 402 -3.33 -16.90 23.01
N LEU A 403 -2.17 -16.44 22.55
CA LEU A 403 -1.31 -17.09 21.56
C LEU A 403 0.01 -17.50 22.19
N SER A 404 0.69 -18.47 21.60
CA SER A 404 1.96 -19.00 22.12
C SER A 404 2.92 -19.35 20.99
N SER A 405 4.20 -19.05 21.17
CA SER A 405 5.23 -19.40 20.19
C SER A 405 5.44 -20.90 20.10
N LEU A 406 5.69 -21.56 21.23
CA LEU A 406 5.90 -23.02 21.33
C LEU A 406 4.97 -23.65 22.38
N THR A 407 4.69 -24.94 22.21
CA THR A 407 3.97 -25.76 23.20
C THR A 407 4.57 -27.17 23.27
N GLN A 408 4.88 -27.68 24.46
CA GLN A 408 5.52 -29.00 24.65
C GLN A 408 4.72 -30.20 24.08
N VAL A 409 3.46 -30.00 23.68
CA VAL A 409 2.54 -31.08 23.25
C VAL A 409 2.47 -31.18 21.71
N LYS A 410 3.10 -30.25 20.98
CA LYS A 410 3.04 -30.17 19.52
C LYS A 410 4.39 -29.75 18.94
N ASP A 411 4.55 -30.00 17.65
CA ASP A 411 5.71 -29.58 16.88
C ASP A 411 5.87 -28.04 16.90
N ASP A 412 7.10 -27.55 16.82
CA ASP A 412 7.41 -26.12 16.98
C ASP A 412 6.68 -25.29 15.91
N TRP A 413 6.72 -25.74 14.65
CA TRP A 413 5.98 -25.09 13.55
C TRP A 413 4.47 -25.13 13.72
N HIS A 414 3.89 -26.19 14.27
CA HIS A 414 2.45 -26.24 14.52
C HIS A 414 2.06 -25.13 15.50
N SER A 415 2.85 -24.95 16.56
CA SER A 415 2.63 -23.93 17.58
C SER A 415 2.72 -22.52 17.00
N LEU A 416 3.78 -22.24 16.21
CA LEU A 416 3.96 -20.94 15.54
C LEU A 416 2.89 -20.65 14.49
N LEU A 417 2.59 -21.58 13.58
CA LEU A 417 1.64 -21.33 12.49
C LEU A 417 0.20 -21.27 12.96
N LEU A 418 -0.16 -21.93 14.07
CA LEU A 418 -1.45 -21.74 14.74
C LEU A 418 -1.59 -20.29 15.25
N SER A 419 -0.55 -19.77 15.90
CA SER A 419 -0.52 -18.38 16.37
C SER A 419 -0.50 -17.37 15.22
N LEU A 420 0.31 -17.58 14.18
CA LEU A 420 0.37 -16.72 12.99
C LEU A 420 -0.96 -16.72 12.22
N SER A 421 -1.65 -17.87 12.14
CA SER A 421 -3.01 -17.97 11.57
C SER A 421 -4.03 -17.17 12.38
N ALA A 422 -3.94 -17.21 13.71
CA ALA A 422 -4.84 -16.49 14.60
C ALA A 422 -4.62 -14.96 14.57
N LEU A 423 -3.38 -14.52 14.34
CA LEU A 423 -3.00 -13.13 14.05
C LEU A 423 -3.54 -12.70 12.67
N TYR A 424 -3.30 -13.48 11.62
CA TYR A 424 -3.76 -13.19 10.25
C TYR A 424 -5.27 -12.95 10.19
N VAL A 425 -6.07 -13.85 10.76
CA VAL A 425 -7.53 -13.76 10.76
C VAL A 425 -8.04 -12.53 11.52
N ARG A 426 -7.30 -12.04 12.53
CA ARG A 426 -7.60 -10.82 13.32
C ARG A 426 -7.15 -9.52 12.67
N GLY A 427 -6.59 -9.54 11.46
CA GLY A 427 -6.16 -8.33 10.75
C GLY A 427 -4.70 -7.94 10.97
N ALA A 428 -3.87 -8.79 11.58
CA ALA A 428 -2.45 -8.51 11.73
C ALA A 428 -1.75 -8.31 10.37
N ASP A 429 -0.73 -7.45 10.38
CA ASP A 429 0.05 -7.05 9.21
C ASP A 429 1.28 -7.97 9.11
N ILE A 430 1.25 -8.94 8.19
CA ILE A 430 2.25 -10.02 8.09
C ILE A 430 3.13 -9.79 6.87
N ASN A 431 4.45 -9.75 7.10
CA ASN A 431 5.45 -9.74 6.04
C ASN A 431 5.61 -11.16 5.46
N TRP A 432 4.74 -11.55 4.53
CA TRP A 432 4.81 -12.86 3.88
C TRP A 432 6.10 -13.10 3.08
N MET A 433 6.79 -12.03 2.63
CA MET A 433 8.13 -12.17 2.03
C MET A 433 9.17 -12.55 3.09
N GLY A 434 9.10 -12.00 4.30
CA GLY A 434 9.96 -12.37 5.44
C GLY A 434 9.59 -13.69 6.13
N PHE A 435 8.41 -14.22 5.86
CA PHE A 435 7.98 -15.57 6.28
C PHE A 435 8.60 -16.69 5.42
N ASP A 436 8.93 -16.39 4.17
CA ASP A 436 9.63 -17.28 3.24
C ASP A 436 11.06 -16.80 2.90
N GLU A 437 11.60 -15.87 3.69
CA GLU A 437 12.99 -15.44 3.60
C GLU A 437 13.93 -16.57 4.04
N GLY A 438 14.96 -16.84 3.23
CA GLY A 438 15.91 -17.94 3.43
C GLY A 438 15.53 -19.26 2.77
N TYR A 439 14.33 -19.39 2.18
CA TYR A 439 13.90 -20.56 1.42
C TYR A 439 13.88 -20.27 -0.09
N LEU A 440 14.04 -21.29 -0.92
CA LEU A 440 13.85 -21.18 -2.37
C LEU A 440 12.38 -21.34 -2.74
N ARG A 441 11.86 -20.41 -3.56
CA ARG A 441 10.43 -20.33 -3.93
C ARG A 441 10.22 -19.93 -5.39
N LYS A 442 9.21 -20.52 -6.01
CA LYS A 442 8.69 -20.18 -7.34
C LYS A 442 7.34 -19.47 -7.21
N VAL A 443 6.98 -18.68 -8.23
CA VAL A 443 5.68 -18.02 -8.32
C VAL A 443 4.79 -18.79 -9.29
N LEU A 444 3.63 -19.24 -8.83
CA LEU A 444 2.68 -20.07 -9.58
C LEU A 444 1.42 -19.31 -10.00
N SER A 445 0.79 -19.78 -11.08
CA SER A 445 -0.52 -19.30 -11.51
C SER A 445 -1.63 -20.01 -10.75
N LEU A 446 -2.03 -19.43 -9.61
CA LEU A 446 -3.10 -19.95 -8.75
C LEU A 446 -4.50 -19.42 -9.15
N PRO A 447 -5.60 -20.01 -8.66
CA PRO A 447 -6.96 -19.55 -8.97
C PRO A 447 -7.24 -18.06 -8.71
N THR A 448 -8.22 -17.56 -9.46
CA THR A 448 -8.70 -16.16 -9.44
C THR A 448 -9.91 -15.97 -8.52
N TYR A 449 -10.24 -14.71 -8.23
CA TYR A 449 -11.29 -14.34 -7.28
C TYR A 449 -12.71 -14.81 -7.72
N PRO A 450 -13.50 -15.44 -6.83
CA PRO A 450 -14.89 -15.83 -7.10
C PRO A 450 -15.85 -14.65 -6.89
N PHE A 451 -16.08 -13.88 -7.96
CA PHE A 451 -17.06 -12.80 -7.94
C PHE A 451 -18.47 -13.30 -7.64
N GLN A 452 -19.06 -12.77 -6.57
CA GLN A 452 -20.41 -13.07 -6.09
C GLN A 452 -21.43 -12.31 -6.94
N ARG A 453 -21.64 -12.82 -8.15
CA ARG A 453 -22.57 -12.27 -9.13
C ARG A 453 -24.00 -12.39 -8.61
N LYS A 454 -24.75 -11.31 -8.76
CA LYS A 454 -26.22 -11.29 -8.75
C LYS A 454 -26.66 -10.76 -10.11
N SER A 455 -27.79 -11.20 -10.63
CA SER A 455 -28.43 -10.48 -11.74
C SER A 455 -28.87 -9.12 -11.24
N TYR A 456 -28.16 -8.08 -11.65
CA TYR A 456 -28.62 -6.70 -11.54
C TYR A 456 -29.39 -6.34 -12.81
N TRP A 457 -30.48 -7.08 -13.00
CA TRP A 457 -31.51 -6.89 -14.03
C TRP A 457 -32.66 -6.01 -13.49
N PHE A 458 -33.70 -5.81 -14.32
CA PHE A 458 -34.99 -5.19 -13.97
C PHE A 458 -36.15 -6.10 -14.50
N GLU A 459 -37.35 -5.65 -14.94
CA GLU A 459 -38.51 -6.55 -15.28
C GLU A 459 -39.42 -6.29 -16.56
N ASN A 460 -38.87 -5.84 -17.71
CA ASN A 460 -39.44 -5.60 -19.09
C ASN A 460 -40.45 -4.43 -19.44
N PHE A 461 -40.11 -3.11 -19.35
CA PHE A 461 -41.05 -1.97 -19.63
C PHE A 461 -40.97 -1.45 -21.08
N SER A 462 -41.87 -1.90 -21.94
CA SER A 462 -42.02 -1.42 -23.33
C SER A 462 -42.81 -0.12 -23.41
N MET A 463 -42.15 0.99 -23.79
CA MET A 463 -42.85 2.16 -24.33
C MET A 463 -42.79 2.16 -25.86
N ASN A 464 -43.95 2.36 -26.50
CA ASN A 464 -44.08 2.31 -27.95
C ASN A 464 -43.45 3.55 -28.63
N GLU A 465 -42.43 3.34 -29.45
CA GLU A 465 -42.07 4.29 -30.50
C GLU A 465 -43.18 4.32 -31.56
N ASN A 466 -43.88 5.45 -31.69
CA ASN A 466 -44.33 6.05 -32.97
C ASN A 466 -45.32 7.21 -32.72
N LYS A 467 -44.86 8.48 -32.81
CA LYS A 467 -45.73 9.66 -33.07
C LYS A 467 -45.01 11.00 -33.32
N PHE A 468 -44.04 11.05 -34.25
CA PHE A 468 -43.47 12.34 -34.72
C PHE A 468 -43.20 12.41 -36.23
N THR A 469 -44.18 11.99 -37.04
CA THR A 469 -44.33 12.40 -38.45
C THR A 469 -45.80 12.69 -38.77
N ASP A 470 -46.00 13.56 -39.77
CA ASP A 470 -47.22 13.87 -40.53
C ASP A 470 -48.54 14.08 -39.77
N LYS A 471 -48.81 15.37 -39.48
CA LYS A 471 -50.17 15.92 -39.45
C LYS A 471 -50.58 16.43 -40.84
N GLN A 472 -50.98 15.54 -41.76
CA GLN A 472 -51.89 15.93 -42.83
C GLN A 472 -52.75 14.78 -43.36
N ASP A 473 -53.99 15.14 -43.68
CA ASP A 473 -55.03 14.42 -44.42
C ASP A 473 -55.74 13.16 -43.86
N ASN A 474 -56.98 13.03 -44.34
CA ASN A 474 -57.88 11.87 -44.31
C ASN A 474 -58.44 11.37 -42.96
N TYR A 475 -59.44 12.11 -42.47
CA TYR A 475 -60.68 11.49 -41.99
C TYR A 475 -61.22 10.48 -43.04
N LYS A 476 -61.46 9.21 -42.65
CA LYS A 476 -62.71 8.46 -42.95
C LYS A 476 -62.76 7.02 -42.40
N ASN A 477 -63.96 6.65 -41.96
CA ASN A 477 -64.61 5.33 -42.04
C ASN A 477 -64.04 4.10 -41.31
N ASN A 478 -64.76 3.74 -40.23
CA ASN A 478 -65.59 2.50 -40.13
C ASN A 478 -65.12 1.25 -39.34
N THR A 479 -66.07 0.87 -38.46
CA THR A 479 -66.54 -0.48 -38.09
C THR A 479 -65.64 -1.47 -37.35
N LEU A 480 -66.09 -1.71 -36.11
CA LEU A 480 -66.13 -2.97 -35.37
C LEU A 480 -66.20 -4.25 -36.24
N SER A 481 -65.46 -5.28 -35.83
CA SER A 481 -65.96 -6.66 -35.74
C SER A 481 -65.12 -7.48 -34.75
N GLU A 482 -65.77 -8.33 -33.96
CA GLU A 482 -65.12 -9.25 -33.02
C GLU A 482 -64.61 -10.51 -33.74
N GLN A 483 -63.55 -11.16 -33.23
CA GLN A 483 -63.52 -12.62 -33.06
C GLN A 483 -62.33 -13.12 -32.23
N GLU A 484 -62.57 -14.12 -31.39
CA GLU A 484 -61.56 -14.82 -30.61
C GLU A 484 -60.97 -16.00 -31.39
N ASN A 485 -59.64 -16.18 -31.40
CA ASN A 485 -58.98 -17.30 -30.67
C ASN A 485 -57.45 -17.35 -30.86
N LYS A 486 -56.77 -17.64 -29.75
CA LYS A 486 -55.53 -18.41 -29.59
C LYS A 486 -54.70 -18.74 -30.85
N PHE A 487 -53.47 -18.23 -30.92
CA PHE A 487 -52.28 -19.05 -31.19
C PHE A 487 -51.04 -18.45 -30.50
N ALA A 488 -49.92 -19.17 -30.55
CA ALA A 488 -48.78 -19.03 -29.63
C ALA A 488 -48.07 -17.67 -29.65
N VAL A 489 -47.57 -17.27 -28.48
CA VAL A 489 -46.58 -16.19 -28.34
C VAL A 489 -45.20 -16.72 -28.73
N THR A 490 -44.55 -16.06 -29.69
CA THR A 490 -43.12 -16.23 -29.99
C THR A 490 -42.39 -14.91 -29.72
N THR A 491 -41.34 -14.97 -28.91
CA THR A 491 -40.49 -13.82 -28.54
C THR A 491 -39.70 -13.28 -29.75
N PRO A 492 -39.32 -11.98 -29.76
CA PRO A 492 -38.38 -11.45 -30.74
C PRO A 492 -37.01 -12.14 -30.68
N SER A 493 -36.30 -12.23 -31.81
CA SER A 493 -35.00 -12.91 -31.87
C SER A 493 -33.85 -12.08 -31.27
N THR A 494 -32.91 -12.81 -30.66
CA THR A 494 -31.79 -12.30 -29.86
C THR A 494 -30.72 -11.53 -30.64
N GLU A 495 -30.63 -11.73 -31.95
CA GLU A 495 -29.53 -11.22 -32.79
C GLU A 495 -29.49 -9.69 -32.90
N LYS A 496 -30.64 -9.05 -33.18
CA LYS A 496 -30.74 -7.58 -33.36
C LYS A 496 -30.20 -6.75 -32.19
N GLN A 497 -30.29 -7.27 -30.98
CA GLN A 497 -29.85 -6.57 -29.77
C GLN A 497 -28.32 -6.59 -29.66
N ARG A 498 -27.68 -7.71 -30.03
CA ARG A 498 -26.21 -7.80 -30.16
C ARG A 498 -25.70 -6.85 -31.23
N ASP A 499 -26.35 -6.81 -32.40
CA ASP A 499 -25.97 -5.91 -33.51
C ASP A 499 -26.02 -4.42 -33.11
N THR A 500 -27.00 -4.05 -32.28
CA THR A 500 -27.13 -2.68 -31.74
C THR A 500 -25.98 -2.33 -30.78
N ILE A 501 -25.60 -3.25 -29.89
CA ILE A 501 -24.46 -3.09 -28.97
C ILE A 501 -23.14 -3.03 -29.76
N VAL A 502 -23.00 -3.87 -30.78
CA VAL A 502 -21.85 -3.85 -31.71
C VAL A 502 -21.74 -2.50 -32.40
N PHE A 503 -22.84 -1.95 -32.93
CA PHE A 503 -22.85 -0.63 -33.55
C PHE A 503 -22.44 0.48 -32.56
N GLN A 504 -23.03 0.49 -31.35
CA GLN A 504 -22.69 1.46 -30.30
C GLN A 504 -21.23 1.38 -29.88
N LEU A 505 -20.65 0.18 -29.76
CA LEU A 505 -19.25 0.00 -29.41
C LEU A 505 -18.29 0.35 -30.56
N ARG A 506 -18.65 0.07 -31.83
CA ARG A 506 -17.92 0.61 -32.99
C ARG A 506 -17.91 2.13 -32.96
N SER A 507 -19.06 2.79 -32.76
CA SER A 507 -19.11 4.26 -32.65
C SER A 507 -18.31 4.82 -31.47
N LEU A 508 -18.36 4.17 -30.30
CA LEU A 508 -17.58 4.58 -29.12
C LEU A 508 -16.07 4.49 -29.38
N VAL A 509 -15.61 3.36 -29.92
CA VAL A 509 -14.20 3.10 -30.22
C VAL A 509 -13.72 3.95 -31.39
N ALA A 510 -14.56 4.18 -32.40
CA ALA A 510 -14.30 5.12 -33.50
C ALA A 510 -14.04 6.54 -32.99
N ASN A 511 -14.90 7.06 -32.11
CA ASN A 511 -14.73 8.37 -31.49
C ASN A 511 -13.44 8.46 -30.66
N LEU A 512 -13.07 7.39 -29.94
CA LEU A 512 -11.85 7.33 -29.12
C LEU A 512 -10.56 7.24 -29.97
N LEU A 513 -10.62 6.57 -31.13
CA LEU A 513 -9.51 6.42 -32.08
C LEU A 513 -9.44 7.52 -33.15
N LYS A 514 -10.47 8.35 -33.26
CA LYS A 514 -10.71 9.31 -34.37
C LYS A 514 -10.74 8.64 -35.76
N ALA A 515 -11.39 7.48 -35.86
CA ALA A 515 -11.65 6.76 -37.12
C ALA A 515 -13.14 6.84 -37.50
N GLU A 516 -13.50 6.47 -38.73
CA GLU A 516 -14.91 6.24 -39.10
C GLU A 516 -15.40 4.89 -38.51
N PRO A 517 -16.67 4.76 -38.11
CA PRO A 517 -17.19 3.54 -37.48
C PRO A 517 -17.03 2.26 -38.32
N ASP A 518 -16.97 2.39 -39.65
CA ASP A 518 -16.80 1.26 -40.57
C ASP A 518 -15.36 0.77 -40.73
N ASP A 519 -14.35 1.59 -40.43
CA ASP A 519 -12.94 1.19 -40.43
C ASP A 519 -12.56 0.40 -39.15
N VAL A 520 -13.38 0.52 -38.08
CA VAL A 520 -13.09 -0.15 -36.80
C VAL A 520 -13.40 -1.65 -36.88
N GLY A 521 -12.34 -2.46 -36.94
CA GLY A 521 -12.41 -3.91 -37.10
C GLY A 521 -13.03 -4.63 -35.89
N LEU A 522 -14.12 -5.37 -36.13
CA LEU A 522 -14.89 -6.10 -35.09
C LEU A 522 -14.04 -7.07 -34.25
N TYR A 523 -13.15 -7.83 -34.91
CA TYR A 523 -12.36 -8.90 -34.30
C TYR A 523 -10.89 -8.52 -34.06
N ALA A 524 -10.43 -7.37 -34.58
CA ALA A 524 -9.09 -6.86 -34.32
C ALA A 524 -8.97 -6.42 -32.85
N SER A 525 -7.81 -6.60 -32.22
CA SER A 525 -7.67 -6.27 -30.81
C SER A 525 -7.65 -4.76 -30.56
N PHE A 526 -8.18 -4.30 -29.43
CA PHE A 526 -7.99 -2.92 -28.95
C PHE A 526 -6.52 -2.51 -28.83
N LEU A 527 -5.62 -3.49 -28.60
CA LEU A 527 -4.17 -3.29 -28.67
C LEU A 527 -3.70 -3.06 -30.11
N GLU A 528 -4.19 -3.87 -31.05
CA GLU A 528 -3.91 -3.77 -32.49
C GLU A 528 -4.49 -2.50 -33.12
N MET A 529 -5.56 -1.92 -32.55
CA MET A 529 -6.10 -0.64 -32.99
C MET A 529 -5.28 0.58 -32.54
N GLY A 530 -4.31 0.42 -31.63
CA GLY A 530 -3.41 1.49 -31.19
C GLY A 530 -3.95 2.41 -30.08
N ALA A 531 -4.96 1.97 -29.33
CA ALA A 531 -5.56 2.77 -28.27
C ALA A 531 -4.61 2.99 -27.07
N ASP A 532 -4.43 4.25 -26.64
CA ASP A 532 -3.51 4.59 -25.55
C ASP A 532 -4.04 4.26 -24.14
N SER A 533 -3.16 4.23 -23.14
CA SER A 533 -3.50 3.82 -21.77
C SER A 533 -4.39 4.80 -20.99
N ILE A 534 -4.79 5.94 -21.57
CA ILE A 534 -5.78 6.87 -21.02
C ILE A 534 -7.08 6.72 -21.82
N ALA A 535 -7.01 6.73 -23.16
CA ALA A 535 -8.14 6.45 -24.03
C ALA A 535 -8.83 5.12 -23.68
N LEU A 536 -8.06 4.10 -23.29
CA LEU A 536 -8.60 2.81 -22.81
C LEU A 536 -9.19 2.85 -21.39
N MET A 537 -8.72 3.75 -20.53
CA MET A 537 -9.34 3.97 -19.20
C MET A 537 -10.66 4.71 -19.34
N ASP A 538 -10.74 5.69 -20.24
CA ASP A 538 -11.97 6.40 -20.55
C ASP A 538 -12.93 5.51 -21.36
N ALA A 539 -12.44 4.63 -22.24
CA ALA A 539 -13.23 3.57 -22.87
C ALA A 539 -13.87 2.66 -21.83
N VAL A 540 -13.06 2.07 -20.93
CA VAL A 540 -13.54 1.23 -19.83
C VAL A 540 -14.57 2.00 -19.01
N ARG A 541 -14.30 3.25 -18.59
CA ARG A 541 -15.24 4.06 -17.80
C ARG A 541 -16.55 4.38 -18.52
N ALA A 542 -16.49 4.71 -19.81
CA ALA A 542 -17.70 4.93 -20.61
C ALA A 542 -18.50 3.63 -20.73
N ILE A 543 -17.86 2.47 -20.82
CA ILE A 543 -18.53 1.16 -20.77
C ILE A 543 -19.12 0.90 -19.36
N GLU A 544 -18.35 1.13 -18.28
CA GLU A 544 -18.83 1.02 -16.89
C GLU A 544 -20.03 1.92 -16.64
N SER A 545 -20.09 3.10 -17.26
CA SER A 545 -21.16 4.07 -17.11
C SER A 545 -22.34 3.89 -18.07
N THR A 546 -22.14 3.30 -19.25
CA THR A 546 -23.22 3.07 -20.23
C THR A 546 -24.03 1.85 -19.87
N TYR A 547 -23.36 0.80 -19.39
CA TYR A 547 -23.99 -0.51 -19.16
C TYR A 547 -24.00 -0.91 -17.67
N GLY A 548 -23.19 -0.27 -16.82
CA GLY A 548 -23.28 -0.41 -15.35
C GLY A 548 -22.34 -1.43 -14.70
N PHE A 549 -21.52 -2.15 -15.48
CA PHE A 549 -20.63 -3.21 -14.99
C PHE A 549 -19.17 -2.76 -14.96
N LYS A 550 -18.45 -3.10 -13.89
CA LYS A 550 -17.02 -2.80 -13.80
C LYS A 550 -16.16 -3.81 -14.57
N ILE A 551 -15.29 -3.31 -15.45
CA ILE A 551 -14.36 -4.13 -16.24
C ILE A 551 -12.95 -3.83 -15.76
N SER A 552 -12.25 -4.83 -15.23
CA SER A 552 -10.86 -4.62 -14.81
C SER A 552 -9.94 -4.45 -16.02
N ILE A 553 -8.89 -3.62 -15.90
CA ILE A 553 -7.89 -3.39 -16.95
C ILE A 553 -7.33 -4.71 -17.51
N ARG A 554 -7.08 -5.68 -16.62
CA ARG A 554 -6.61 -7.02 -16.99
C ARG A 554 -7.65 -7.78 -17.82
N GLN A 555 -8.92 -7.75 -17.40
CA GLN A 555 -10.04 -8.37 -18.12
C GLN A 555 -10.26 -7.71 -19.49
N PHE A 556 -10.12 -6.39 -19.60
CA PHE A 556 -10.22 -5.68 -20.87
C PHE A 556 -9.13 -6.11 -21.86
N PHE A 557 -7.88 -6.32 -21.41
CA PHE A 557 -6.78 -6.73 -22.28
C PHE A 557 -6.66 -8.24 -22.53
N GLU A 558 -6.98 -9.09 -21.55
CA GLU A 558 -6.77 -10.55 -21.63
C GLU A 558 -8.04 -11.34 -21.96
N GLU A 559 -9.21 -10.90 -21.50
CA GLU A 559 -10.48 -11.65 -21.65
C GLU A 559 -11.42 -11.03 -22.70
N LEU A 560 -11.37 -9.71 -22.91
CA LEU A 560 -12.26 -8.95 -23.81
C LEU A 560 -11.48 -8.18 -24.91
N PRO A 561 -10.56 -8.83 -25.65
CA PRO A 561 -9.52 -8.13 -26.39
C PRO A 561 -9.98 -7.32 -27.60
N ASN A 562 -11.22 -7.48 -28.09
CA ASN A 562 -11.76 -6.85 -29.31
C ASN A 562 -13.25 -6.47 -29.16
N ILE A 563 -13.80 -5.75 -30.15
CA ILE A 563 -15.20 -5.28 -30.11
C ILE A 563 -16.20 -6.44 -30.07
N ASP A 564 -15.99 -7.53 -30.81
CA ASP A 564 -16.93 -8.65 -30.82
C ASP A 564 -16.97 -9.38 -29.47
N ALA A 565 -15.81 -9.61 -28.82
CA ALA A 565 -15.72 -10.17 -27.47
C ALA A 565 -16.33 -9.23 -26.42
N LEU A 566 -16.04 -7.92 -26.51
CA LEU A 566 -16.60 -6.91 -25.62
C LEU A 566 -18.12 -6.75 -25.79
N ALA A 567 -18.62 -6.73 -27.03
CA ALA A 567 -20.03 -6.68 -27.35
C ALA A 567 -20.76 -7.96 -26.93
N THR A 568 -20.12 -9.12 -27.10
CA THR A 568 -20.63 -10.40 -26.62
C THR A 568 -20.71 -10.43 -25.09
N TYR A 569 -19.69 -9.93 -24.40
CA TYR A 569 -19.69 -9.84 -22.94
C TYR A 569 -20.73 -8.84 -22.44
N ILE A 570 -20.84 -7.65 -23.04
CA ILE A 570 -21.85 -6.66 -22.68
C ILE A 570 -23.25 -7.19 -22.97
N TYR A 571 -23.47 -7.89 -24.09
CA TYR A 571 -24.73 -8.55 -24.43
C TYR A 571 -25.08 -9.69 -23.46
N GLN A 572 -24.13 -10.56 -23.11
CA GLN A 572 -24.31 -11.64 -22.14
C GLN A 572 -24.50 -11.14 -20.69
N ASN A 573 -24.05 -9.92 -20.40
CA ASN A 573 -24.23 -9.26 -19.10
C ASN A 573 -25.24 -8.10 -19.18
N LEU A 574 -26.10 -8.01 -20.20
CA LEU A 574 -27.17 -7.01 -20.31
C LEU A 574 -28.54 -7.58 -19.97
N SER A 575 -29.30 -6.80 -19.21
CA SER A 575 -30.60 -7.15 -18.66
C SER A 575 -31.69 -7.26 -19.74
N PRO A 576 -32.47 -8.36 -19.81
CA PRO A 576 -33.55 -8.50 -20.80
C PRO A 576 -34.79 -7.60 -20.56
N GLU A 577 -34.69 -6.51 -19.78
CA GLU A 577 -35.79 -6.08 -18.91
C GLU A 577 -35.74 -4.61 -18.36
N LEU A 578 -36.93 -3.97 -18.14
CA LEU A 578 -37.19 -2.84 -17.21
C LEU A 578 -38.36 -2.97 -16.15
N SER A 579 -39.67 -3.15 -16.46
CA SER A 579 -40.75 -3.60 -15.51
C SER A 579 -42.08 -3.92 -16.23
N ILE A 580 -43.03 -4.65 -15.62
CA ILE A 580 -44.46 -4.26 -15.73
C ILE A 580 -45.05 -4.16 -14.33
N ALA A 581 -45.43 -2.95 -13.94
CA ALA A 581 -46.41 -2.70 -12.89
C ALA A 581 -47.14 -1.39 -13.18
N ASP A 582 -48.41 -1.48 -13.56
CA ASP A 582 -49.32 -0.33 -13.67
C ASP A 582 -49.87 0.10 -12.29
N SER A 583 -50.31 1.36 -12.21
CA SER A 583 -51.22 1.87 -11.15
C SER A 583 -52.68 1.43 -11.44
N PRO A 584 -53.64 1.41 -10.49
CA PRO A 584 -53.83 2.29 -9.31
C PRO A 584 -54.08 1.45 -8.00
N GLU A 585 -54.57 1.91 -6.83
CA GLU A 585 -55.53 2.98 -6.43
C GLU A 585 -55.14 3.71 -5.11
N VAL A 586 -56.02 4.61 -4.66
CA VAL A 586 -55.82 5.64 -3.61
C VAL A 586 -56.68 5.35 -2.39
N GLU A 587 -56.14 5.47 -1.16
CA GLU A 587 -56.96 5.90 -0.01
C GLU A 587 -56.15 6.57 1.15
N SER A 588 -56.55 7.81 1.45
CA SER A 588 -56.49 8.61 2.71
C SER A 588 -55.35 8.46 3.75
N GLU A 589 -54.81 9.63 4.16
CA GLU A 589 -54.21 9.86 5.49
C GLU A 589 -55.23 9.66 6.63
N PRO A 590 -54.75 9.54 7.89
CA PRO A 590 -55.25 10.50 8.89
C PRO A 590 -54.19 11.18 9.77
N GLU A 591 -54.58 12.37 10.25
CA GLU A 591 -53.80 13.33 11.03
C GLU A 591 -53.18 12.80 12.34
N LEU A 592 -52.10 13.44 12.79
CA LEU A 592 -51.77 13.57 14.23
C LEU A 592 -51.77 15.05 14.64
N LYS A 593 -52.75 15.44 15.46
CA LYS A 593 -52.89 16.81 15.99
C LYS A 593 -52.02 17.04 17.24
N VAL A 594 -51.67 18.30 17.45
CA VAL A 594 -50.72 18.80 18.46
C VAL A 594 -51.48 19.39 19.68
N GLN A 595 -50.74 19.73 20.75
CA GLN A 595 -51.08 20.65 21.87
C GLN A 595 -51.65 20.00 23.15
N GLN A 596 -51.35 20.46 24.38
CA GLN A 596 -50.41 21.49 24.89
C GLN A 596 -50.24 21.39 26.42
N GLN A 597 -49.16 21.96 26.99
CA GLN A 597 -49.13 23.00 28.07
C GLN A 597 -47.73 23.13 28.71
N THR A 598 -46.96 24.21 28.47
CA THR A 598 -46.74 25.45 29.30
C THR A 598 -46.00 25.23 30.64
N GLN A 599 -45.05 26.05 31.15
CA GLN A 599 -44.42 27.36 30.81
C GLN A 599 -43.16 27.56 31.74
N PRO A 600 -42.43 28.72 31.87
CA PRO A 600 -42.41 30.02 31.17
C PRO A 600 -40.99 30.54 30.73
N ASN A 601 -40.93 31.76 30.15
CA ASN A 601 -39.74 32.47 29.64
C ASN A 601 -38.90 33.25 30.69
N ARG A 602 -37.63 33.59 30.34
CA ARG A 602 -37.07 34.97 30.40
C ARG A 602 -35.82 35.14 29.48
N PRO A 603 -35.40 36.37 29.11
CA PRO A 603 -34.61 36.64 27.90
C PRO A 603 -33.09 36.83 28.08
N PHE A 604 -32.36 36.75 26.97
CA PHE A 604 -30.94 37.14 26.86
C PHE A 604 -30.76 38.60 26.39
N THR A 605 -29.72 39.27 26.90
CA THR A 605 -29.31 40.63 26.53
C THR A 605 -27.89 40.66 25.98
N VAL A 606 -27.64 41.50 24.97
CA VAL A 606 -26.31 41.68 24.33
C VAL A 606 -25.44 42.65 25.13
N ALA A 607 -24.13 42.36 25.22
CA ALA A 607 -23.11 43.25 25.75
C ALA A 607 -22.01 43.53 24.69
N LYS A 608 -21.37 44.71 24.77
CA LYS A 608 -20.36 45.18 23.79
C LYS A 608 -18.92 44.85 24.22
N PRO A 609 -17.97 44.74 23.27
CA PRO A 609 -16.54 44.63 23.59
C PRO A 609 -15.96 45.97 24.10
N PRO A 610 -14.95 45.94 24.99
CA PRO A 610 -14.24 47.12 25.47
C PRO A 610 -13.08 47.54 24.54
N ILE A 611 -12.66 48.81 24.67
CA ILE A 611 -11.54 49.43 23.94
C ILE A 611 -10.30 49.46 24.84
N PHE A 612 -9.10 49.29 24.27
CA PHE A 612 -7.82 49.46 24.99
C PHE A 612 -7.18 50.84 24.74
N SER A 613 -6.65 51.43 25.81
CA SER A 613 -5.86 52.68 25.81
C SER A 613 -4.43 52.42 26.29
N ARG A 614 -3.42 53.04 25.66
CA ARG A 614 -2.02 53.05 26.12
C ARG A 614 -1.76 54.18 27.12
N GLN A 615 -0.93 53.92 28.14
CA GLN A 615 0.25 54.75 28.45
C GLN A 615 1.20 54.03 29.43
N ASP A 616 2.40 54.59 29.59
CA ASP A 616 3.62 53.87 29.97
C ASP A 616 4.01 54.02 31.47
N GLY A 617 4.84 53.09 31.97
CA GLY A 617 5.42 53.11 33.32
C GLY A 617 6.54 52.07 33.49
N GLU A 618 7.62 52.42 34.19
CA GLU A 618 8.90 51.67 34.16
C GLU A 618 9.07 50.54 35.20
N LYS A 619 9.94 49.57 34.83
CA LYS A 619 10.86 48.75 35.65
C LYS A 619 10.30 47.64 36.56
N GLY A 620 10.49 46.41 36.10
CA GLY A 620 10.51 45.14 36.83
C GLY A 620 11.33 44.10 36.05
N GLU A 621 11.91 43.11 36.72
CA GLU A 621 12.96 42.22 36.15
C GLU A 621 12.48 41.26 35.04
N ILE A 622 13.43 40.79 34.21
CA ILE A 622 13.17 39.98 33.01
C ILE A 622 13.28 38.47 33.34
N THR A 623 12.18 37.74 33.16
CA THR A 623 12.20 36.32 32.79
C THR A 623 11.39 36.14 31.52
N SER A 624 11.97 35.50 30.51
CA SER A 624 11.44 35.49 29.15
C SER A 624 10.60 34.25 28.85
N GLU A 625 9.32 34.25 29.21
CA GLU A 625 8.33 33.43 28.51
C GLU A 625 8.16 33.96 27.08
N THR A 626 8.06 33.06 26.10
CA THR A 626 7.82 33.43 24.71
C THR A 626 6.32 33.62 24.44
N GLY A 627 5.98 34.47 23.47
CA GLY A 627 4.58 34.72 23.10
C GLY A 627 3.83 33.48 22.61
N LEU A 628 4.56 32.42 22.21
CA LEU A 628 3.99 31.15 21.76
C LEU A 628 3.48 30.31 22.94
N GLU A 629 4.25 30.21 24.04
CA GLU A 629 3.87 29.45 25.24
C GLU A 629 2.56 29.98 25.83
N ARG A 630 2.41 31.31 25.92
CA ARG A 630 1.18 31.93 26.42
C ARG A 630 -0.04 31.61 25.56
N ILE A 631 0.12 31.51 24.23
CA ILE A 631 -0.96 31.13 23.31
C ILE A 631 -1.31 29.64 23.44
N MET A 632 -0.32 28.75 23.54
CA MET A 632 -0.56 27.31 23.75
C MET A 632 -1.25 27.04 25.08
N ARG A 633 -0.91 27.79 26.15
CA ARG A 633 -1.57 27.69 27.45
C ARG A 633 -3.05 28.10 27.39
N GLN A 634 -3.37 29.18 26.67
CA GLN A 634 -4.77 29.59 26.44
C GLN A 634 -5.55 28.58 25.58
N GLN A 635 -4.91 27.94 24.60
CA GLN A 635 -5.55 26.87 23.82
C GLN A 635 -5.87 25.63 24.69
N LEU A 636 -4.96 25.23 25.59
CA LEU A 636 -5.20 24.13 26.53
C LEU A 636 -6.34 24.42 27.53
N GLU A 637 -6.49 25.66 27.99
CA GLU A 637 -7.63 26.05 28.83
C GLU A 637 -8.96 25.97 28.08
N VAL A 638 -9.02 26.42 26.81
CA VAL A 638 -10.23 26.30 25.97
C VAL A 638 -10.57 24.84 25.64
N ILE A 639 -9.56 23.99 25.40
CA ILE A 639 -9.73 22.55 25.14
C ILE A 639 -10.23 21.80 26.38
N SER A 640 -9.71 22.09 27.58
CA SER A 640 -10.19 21.46 28.82
C SER A 640 -11.61 21.90 29.18
N GLN A 641 -11.96 23.18 29.00
CA GLN A 641 -13.33 23.66 29.20
C GLN A 641 -14.33 23.01 28.24
N SER A 642 -14.00 22.90 26.95
CA SER A 642 -14.89 22.27 25.96
C SER A 642 -15.07 20.76 26.20
N MET A 643 -14.01 20.02 26.58
CA MET A 643 -14.15 18.61 27.00
C MET A 643 -15.06 18.45 28.23
N SER A 644 -14.97 19.35 29.22
CA SER A 644 -15.84 19.30 30.41
C SER A 644 -17.34 19.43 30.07
N GLN A 645 -17.68 20.21 29.04
CA GLN A 645 -19.06 20.35 28.56
C GLN A 645 -19.54 19.10 27.83
N VAL A 646 -18.71 18.46 27.00
CA VAL A 646 -19.06 17.22 26.28
C VAL A 646 -19.28 16.06 27.25
N VAL A 647 -18.42 15.88 28.26
CA VAL A 647 -18.59 14.85 29.30
C VAL A 647 -19.88 15.08 30.11
N SER A 648 -20.20 16.34 30.43
CA SER A 648 -21.44 16.69 31.12
C SER A 648 -22.69 16.32 30.29
N GLN A 649 -22.68 16.58 28.98
CA GLN A 649 -23.78 16.22 28.08
C GLN A 649 -23.95 14.70 27.92
N GLN A 650 -22.86 13.93 27.94
CA GLN A 650 -22.93 12.45 27.88
C GLN A 650 -23.52 11.85 29.17
N LEU A 651 -23.16 12.38 30.34
CA LEU A 651 -23.76 11.99 31.62
C LEU A 651 -25.26 12.30 31.67
N GLU A 652 -25.69 13.46 31.17
CA GLU A 652 -27.09 13.85 31.10
C GLU A 652 -27.92 13.02 30.10
N PHE A 653 -27.26 12.38 29.12
CA PHE A 653 -27.87 11.43 28.19
C PHE A 653 -28.03 10.04 28.82
N LEU A 654 -27.00 9.55 29.53
CA LEU A 654 -27.02 8.23 30.17
C LEU A 654 -28.05 8.14 31.30
N GLN A 655 -28.30 9.22 32.06
CA GLN A 655 -29.34 9.24 33.10
C GLN A 655 -30.78 9.21 32.55
N LYS A 656 -31.01 9.50 31.26
CA LYS A 656 -32.35 9.53 30.65
C LYS A 656 -32.83 8.17 30.11
N ASN A 657 -31.91 7.25 29.82
CA ASN A 657 -32.21 5.95 29.21
C ASN A 657 -32.08 4.78 30.20
N GLY A 658 -32.57 4.96 31.43
CA GLY A 658 -32.33 4.05 32.55
C GLY A 658 -32.84 2.62 32.33
N PHE A 659 -31.94 1.65 32.42
CA PHE A 659 -32.26 0.22 32.55
C PHE A 659 -31.73 -0.32 33.89
N SER A 660 -32.50 -1.23 34.50
CA SER A 660 -32.28 -1.69 35.87
C SER A 660 -31.94 -3.17 35.91
N THR A 661 -31.00 -3.55 36.78
CA THR A 661 -30.57 -4.93 37.01
C THR A 661 -31.39 -5.57 38.12
N ASN A 662 -31.89 -6.80 37.91
CA ASN A 662 -32.14 -7.76 38.99
C ASN A 662 -32.49 -9.18 38.51
N ASN A 663 -32.35 -10.12 39.45
CA ASN A 663 -32.66 -11.56 39.41
C ASN A 663 -31.64 -12.48 38.71
N LEU A 664 -31.30 -13.66 39.24
CA LEU A 664 -31.07 -14.20 40.59
C LEU A 664 -30.90 -15.72 40.42
N LEU A 665 -29.71 -16.21 40.78
CA LEU A 665 -29.37 -17.54 41.31
C LEU A 665 -30.54 -18.52 41.62
N SER A 666 -30.41 -19.79 41.17
CA SER A 666 -30.71 -20.95 42.05
C SER A 666 -30.26 -22.34 41.54
N SER A 667 -29.24 -22.93 42.21
CA SER A 667 -29.21 -24.34 42.68
C SER A 667 -29.07 -25.51 41.65
N LYS A 668 -28.61 -26.74 41.99
CA LYS A 668 -27.88 -27.30 43.17
C LYS A 668 -27.29 -28.70 42.84
N ASN A 669 -26.17 -29.06 43.51
CA ASN A 669 -25.71 -30.38 43.99
C ASN A 669 -25.73 -31.65 43.07
N GLY A 670 -24.65 -32.47 43.08
CA GLY A 670 -24.58 -33.71 42.26
C GLY A 670 -23.79 -34.96 42.75
N LYS A 671 -22.63 -34.85 43.42
CA LYS A 671 -21.77 -35.96 43.95
C LYS A 671 -21.29 -37.08 42.98
N ALA A 672 -19.98 -37.33 42.95
CA ALA A 672 -19.38 -38.63 42.59
C ALA A 672 -19.28 -39.55 43.84
N PRO A 673 -18.89 -40.86 43.76
CA PRO A 673 -17.45 -41.19 43.66
C PRO A 673 -17.02 -42.56 43.02
N SER A 674 -15.72 -42.64 42.69
CA SER A 674 -14.76 -43.78 42.86
C SER A 674 -14.97 -45.21 42.26
N SER A 675 -14.13 -45.51 41.25
CA SER A 675 -13.10 -46.59 41.19
C SER A 675 -13.39 -48.11 41.04
N SER A 676 -12.64 -48.74 40.10
CA SER A 676 -12.03 -50.10 40.12
C SER A 676 -12.95 -51.36 40.03
N GLN A 677 -12.54 -52.52 39.45
CA GLN A 677 -11.57 -52.87 38.38
C GLN A 677 -11.85 -54.30 37.82
N THR A 678 -11.39 -54.59 36.59
CA THR A 678 -10.99 -55.92 36.03
C THR A 678 -11.99 -57.11 35.82
N LYS A 679 -12.03 -57.55 34.53
CA LYS A 679 -11.79 -58.92 33.99
C LYS A 679 -12.91 -59.95 33.69
N THR A 680 -13.03 -60.26 32.38
CA THR A 680 -13.20 -61.61 31.72
C THR A 680 -14.54 -62.38 31.86
N PRO A 681 -14.83 -63.43 31.03
CA PRO A 681 -14.19 -63.90 29.76
C PRO A 681 -15.13 -64.25 28.57
N ILE A 682 -14.58 -64.23 27.34
CA ILE A 682 -14.76 -65.18 26.18
C ILE A 682 -16.20 -65.50 25.63
N VAL A 683 -16.39 -65.39 24.30
CA VAL A 683 -16.68 -66.49 23.31
C VAL A 683 -16.70 -65.87 21.87
N PRO A 684 -16.15 -66.52 20.80
CA PRO A 684 -15.95 -65.90 19.49
C PRO A 684 -16.76 -66.48 18.31
N VAL A 685 -16.71 -65.75 17.18
CA VAL A 685 -17.15 -66.06 15.79
C VAL A 685 -16.22 -65.21 14.88
N THR A 686 -15.44 -65.62 13.85
CA THR A 686 -15.32 -66.76 12.89
C THR A 686 -16.30 -66.75 11.70
N GLU A 687 -15.93 -66.98 10.43
CA GLU A 687 -14.66 -67.38 9.79
C GLU A 687 -14.66 -67.02 8.27
N ASN A 688 -13.56 -67.31 7.56
CA ASN A 688 -13.48 -67.62 6.12
C ASN A 688 -13.62 -66.51 5.02
N ASN A 689 -12.90 -66.58 3.88
CA ASN A 689 -11.58 -67.21 3.64
C ASN A 689 -10.84 -66.70 2.37
N GLN A 690 -9.53 -67.00 2.32
CA GLN A 690 -8.68 -67.29 1.14
C GLN A 690 -9.08 -66.76 -0.26
N GLN A 691 -8.28 -65.80 -0.77
CA GLN A 691 -7.64 -65.94 -2.10
C GLN A 691 -6.37 -65.08 -2.21
N LYS A 692 -5.23 -65.69 -1.85
CA LYS A 692 -3.90 -65.30 -2.35
C LYS A 692 -3.47 -66.32 -3.42
N ASP A 693 -2.37 -66.02 -4.11
CA ASP A 693 -1.64 -66.93 -5.00
C ASP A 693 -2.34 -67.33 -6.33
N VAL A 694 -2.64 -66.31 -7.15
CA VAL A 694 -2.82 -66.48 -8.61
C VAL A 694 -2.07 -65.41 -9.42
N ILE A 695 -2.14 -64.13 -9.02
CA ILE A 695 -1.67 -63.01 -9.87
C ILE A 695 -0.13 -62.86 -9.85
N THR A 696 0.53 -63.22 -8.75
CA THR A 696 2.00 -63.09 -8.55
C THR A 696 2.83 -63.91 -9.55
N SER A 697 2.25 -64.94 -10.17
CA SER A 697 2.88 -65.75 -11.22
C SER A 697 2.51 -65.34 -12.65
N TYR A 698 1.57 -64.40 -12.84
CA TYR A 698 1.04 -64.08 -14.17
C TYR A 698 1.58 -62.78 -14.79
N LEU A 699 2.00 -61.79 -13.98
CA LEU A 699 2.58 -60.54 -14.49
C LEU A 699 4.11 -60.59 -14.72
N ASN A 700 4.79 -61.59 -14.16
CA ASN A 700 6.22 -61.85 -14.41
C ASN A 700 6.50 -62.45 -15.82
N SER A 701 5.49 -62.52 -16.70
CA SER A 701 5.55 -63.21 -17.99
C SER A 701 5.57 -62.29 -19.23
N GLN A 702 5.58 -60.97 -19.06
CA GLN A 702 5.68 -60.00 -20.17
C GLN A 702 6.95 -59.14 -20.19
N ILE A 703 7.83 -59.26 -19.17
CA ILE A 703 9.15 -58.60 -19.17
C ILE A 703 10.19 -59.49 -19.86
N GLN A 704 10.13 -59.59 -21.21
CA GLN A 704 11.30 -59.84 -22.10
C GLN A 704 10.91 -60.00 -23.59
N VAL A 705 10.60 -58.90 -24.30
CA VAL A 705 10.79 -58.81 -25.76
C VAL A 705 11.33 -57.42 -26.13
N LYS A 706 12.44 -57.40 -26.86
CA LYS A 706 13.04 -56.22 -27.55
C LYS A 706 13.37 -54.98 -26.71
N SER A 707 14.44 -55.11 -25.94
CA SER A 707 15.43 -54.03 -25.85
C SER A 707 16.27 -53.98 -27.14
N GLN A 708 15.97 -53.11 -28.10
CA GLN A 708 16.92 -52.68 -29.17
C GLN A 708 16.36 -51.52 -30.02
N ALA A 709 16.63 -50.29 -29.59
CA ALA A 709 16.49 -49.05 -30.38
C ALA A 709 17.34 -47.92 -29.76
N ILE A 710 18.66 -48.10 -29.74
CA ILE A 710 19.60 -47.03 -29.38
C ILE A 710 19.87 -46.19 -30.63
N SER A 711 19.91 -44.86 -30.47
CA SER A 711 20.31 -43.86 -31.47
C SER A 711 19.43 -43.70 -32.71
N GLU A 712 18.65 -42.61 -32.75
CA GLU A 712 18.90 -41.51 -33.70
C GLU A 712 18.13 -40.23 -33.31
N LYS A 713 18.74 -39.04 -33.54
CA LYS A 713 18.17 -37.67 -33.37
C LYS A 713 17.83 -37.30 -31.91
N ALA A 714 18.33 -36.22 -31.27
CA ALA A 714 19.06 -35.01 -31.68
C ALA A 714 18.26 -33.98 -32.51
N SER A 715 18.22 -32.71 -32.03
CA SER A 715 17.35 -31.58 -32.45
C SER A 715 15.85 -31.79 -32.15
N LEU A 716 15.02 -30.80 -31.77
CA LEU A 716 14.96 -29.37 -32.10
C LEU A 716 14.51 -28.46 -30.92
N HIS A 717 14.53 -27.14 -31.12
CA HIS A 717 13.91 -26.14 -30.23
C HIS A 717 12.38 -26.03 -30.39
N SER A 718 11.69 -25.71 -29.29
CA SER A 718 10.55 -24.77 -29.23
C SER A 718 10.60 -24.10 -27.84
N ALA A 719 10.64 -22.78 -27.66
CA ALA A 719 9.88 -21.67 -28.24
C ALA A 719 8.48 -21.55 -27.62
N ASN A 720 8.37 -20.71 -26.58
CA ASN A 720 7.09 -20.36 -25.94
C ASN A 720 6.35 -19.39 -26.87
N LEU A 721 5.31 -19.87 -27.55
CA LEU A 721 4.44 -19.02 -28.36
C LEU A 721 3.62 -18.10 -27.45
N ILE A 722 3.66 -16.79 -27.71
CA ILE A 722 2.69 -15.83 -27.18
C ILE A 722 1.44 -15.95 -28.06
N GLU A 723 0.29 -16.26 -27.47
CA GLU A 723 -0.97 -16.36 -28.22
C GLU A 723 -1.28 -15.05 -28.96
N GLY A 724 -1.62 -15.16 -30.25
CA GLY A 724 -1.89 -14.03 -31.14
C GLY A 724 -0.73 -13.60 -32.04
N LEU A 725 0.54 -13.83 -31.67
CA LEU A 725 1.69 -13.48 -32.52
C LEU A 725 2.02 -14.60 -33.52
N SER A 726 2.33 -14.21 -34.76
CA SER A 726 2.94 -15.10 -35.74
C SER A 726 4.38 -15.47 -35.35
N GLN A 727 4.89 -16.60 -35.85
CA GLN A 727 6.25 -17.05 -35.57
C GLN A 727 7.33 -16.01 -35.97
N GLN A 728 7.08 -15.24 -37.03
CA GLN A 728 7.96 -14.16 -37.50
C GLN A 728 7.99 -13.00 -36.50
N GLN A 729 6.81 -12.54 -36.06
CA GLN A 729 6.67 -11.47 -35.06
C GLN A 729 7.25 -11.88 -33.69
N GLN A 730 7.07 -13.15 -33.29
CA GLN A 730 7.64 -13.70 -32.06
C GLN A 730 9.17 -13.68 -32.10
N GLN A 731 9.79 -14.18 -33.18
CA GLN A 731 11.25 -14.18 -33.35
C GLN A 731 11.83 -12.76 -33.37
N HIS A 732 11.15 -11.82 -34.03
CA HIS A 732 11.53 -10.41 -34.07
C HIS A 732 11.46 -9.75 -32.68
N LEU A 733 10.38 -10.00 -31.93
CA LEU A 733 10.22 -9.52 -30.56
C LEU A 733 11.29 -10.10 -29.62
N GLU A 734 11.58 -11.39 -29.70
CA GLU A 734 12.64 -12.03 -28.90
C GLU A 734 14.03 -11.45 -29.22
N ALA A 735 14.33 -11.18 -30.49
CA ALA A 735 15.57 -10.54 -30.91
C ALA A 735 15.68 -9.08 -30.41
N LEU A 736 14.60 -8.30 -30.51
CA LEU A 736 14.54 -6.93 -29.98
C LEU A 736 14.70 -6.90 -28.45
N ILE A 737 14.04 -7.81 -27.74
CA ILE A 737 14.20 -7.98 -26.29
C ILE A 737 15.66 -8.28 -25.95
N ALA A 738 16.31 -9.21 -26.64
CA ALA A 738 17.72 -9.55 -26.38
C ALA A 738 18.64 -8.33 -26.61
N LEU A 739 18.47 -7.63 -27.74
CA LEU A 739 19.31 -6.50 -28.13
C LEU A 739 19.13 -5.27 -27.22
N TYR A 740 17.90 -4.94 -26.84
CA TYR A 740 17.61 -3.86 -25.89
C TYR A 740 18.21 -4.15 -24.51
N ASN A 741 18.08 -5.38 -24.02
CA ASN A 741 18.65 -5.81 -22.76
C ASN A 741 20.19 -5.84 -22.76
N GLN A 742 20.81 -6.23 -23.87
CA GLN A 742 22.27 -6.18 -24.03
C GLN A 742 22.78 -4.73 -24.05
N ARG A 743 22.06 -3.81 -24.69
CA ARG A 743 22.43 -2.39 -24.73
C ARG A 743 22.29 -1.72 -23.37
N THR A 744 21.23 -2.02 -22.61
CA THR A 744 20.80 -1.22 -21.43
C THR A 744 20.87 -2.00 -20.11
N GLN A 745 21.86 -2.89 -20.00
CA GLN A 745 21.98 -3.88 -18.91
C GLN A 745 21.99 -3.25 -17.51
N LYS A 746 22.85 -2.25 -17.24
CA LYS A 746 22.95 -1.58 -15.93
C LYS A 746 21.69 -0.80 -15.62
N SER A 747 21.03 -0.22 -16.63
CA SER A 747 19.74 0.46 -16.49
C SER A 747 18.65 -0.52 -16.01
N LYS A 748 18.62 -1.75 -16.54
CA LYS A 748 17.77 -2.84 -16.03
C LYS A 748 18.17 -3.30 -14.63
N GLU A 749 19.45 -3.59 -14.41
CA GLU A 749 19.97 -4.12 -13.13
C GLU A 749 19.71 -3.15 -11.97
N ARG A 750 19.95 -1.84 -12.16
CA ARG A 750 19.58 -0.81 -11.17
C ARG A 750 18.06 -0.73 -10.99
N SER A 751 17.29 -0.71 -12.09
CA SER A 751 15.82 -0.67 -12.02
C SER A 751 15.21 -1.89 -11.33
N GLN A 752 15.91 -3.03 -11.32
CA GLN A 752 15.53 -4.22 -10.56
C GLN A 752 16.01 -4.14 -9.10
N THR A 753 17.27 -3.76 -8.88
CA THR A 753 17.90 -3.65 -7.55
C THR A 753 17.18 -2.66 -6.65
N TYR A 754 16.79 -1.51 -7.18
CA TYR A 754 16.17 -0.43 -6.39
C TYR A 754 14.63 -0.44 -6.42
N ARG A 755 13.97 -1.30 -7.22
CA ARG A 755 12.50 -1.41 -7.26
C ARG A 755 11.83 -1.63 -5.88
N PRO A 756 12.44 -2.35 -4.91
CA PRO A 756 11.88 -2.50 -3.57
C PRO A 756 11.92 -1.24 -2.69
N VAL A 757 12.71 -0.23 -3.08
CA VAL A 757 12.97 0.98 -2.26
C VAL A 757 12.70 2.31 -3.00
N ILE A 758 12.57 2.30 -4.33
CA ILE A 758 12.16 3.44 -5.15
C ILE A 758 10.81 3.10 -5.79
N ALA A 759 9.74 3.71 -5.27
CA ALA A 759 8.42 3.64 -5.87
C ALA A 759 8.29 4.69 -6.99
N ASP A 760 8.53 4.28 -8.24
CA ASP A 760 8.42 5.11 -9.43
C ASP A 760 7.28 4.65 -10.34
N SER A 761 6.37 5.55 -10.72
CA SER A 761 5.26 5.28 -11.65
C SER A 761 5.73 5.07 -13.09
N ARG A 762 6.90 5.59 -13.50
CA ARG A 762 7.49 5.31 -14.82
C ARG A 762 7.93 3.86 -14.96
N ALA A 763 8.28 3.19 -13.86
CA ALA A 763 8.75 1.80 -13.88
C ALA A 763 7.66 0.76 -14.24
N VAL A 764 6.42 1.20 -14.48
CA VAL A 764 5.30 0.40 -15.00
C VAL A 764 4.58 1.04 -16.21
N ALA A 765 5.08 2.17 -16.72
CA ALA A 765 4.48 2.83 -17.87
C ALA A 765 4.65 1.97 -19.15
N GLY A 766 3.55 1.72 -19.86
CA GLY A 766 3.53 0.82 -21.02
C GLY A 766 3.74 -0.66 -20.68
N PHE A 767 3.58 -1.08 -19.42
CA PHE A 767 3.76 -2.48 -19.02
C PHE A 767 2.80 -3.43 -19.73
N ARG A 768 3.35 -4.44 -20.41
CA ARG A 768 2.64 -5.60 -20.94
C ARG A 768 3.42 -6.87 -20.57
N LEU A 769 2.75 -8.00 -20.37
CA LEU A 769 3.42 -9.25 -20.01
C LEU A 769 4.38 -9.74 -21.10
N SER A 770 4.06 -9.52 -22.37
CA SER A 770 4.89 -9.84 -23.53
C SER A 770 6.16 -8.98 -23.64
N THR A 771 6.13 -7.73 -23.19
CA THR A 771 7.28 -6.80 -23.27
C THR A 771 7.97 -6.58 -21.93
N LYS A 772 7.55 -7.26 -20.84
CA LYS A 772 8.04 -7.04 -19.45
C LYS A 772 9.56 -6.97 -19.30
N GLU A 773 10.28 -7.73 -20.14
CA GLU A 773 11.74 -7.77 -20.14
C GLU A 773 12.42 -6.54 -20.74
N MET A 774 11.65 -5.54 -21.21
CA MET A 774 12.09 -4.22 -21.65
C MET A 774 11.47 -3.07 -20.84
N VAL A 775 10.60 -3.35 -19.84
CA VAL A 775 9.85 -2.31 -19.11
C VAL A 775 10.63 -1.84 -17.88
N TYR A 776 11.55 -0.91 -18.14
CA TYR A 776 12.33 -0.17 -17.14
C TYR A 776 12.81 1.16 -17.75
N PRO A 777 12.99 2.22 -16.93
CA PRO A 777 13.52 3.48 -17.41
C PRO A 777 15.00 3.37 -17.79
N ILE A 778 15.40 4.07 -18.86
CA ILE A 778 16.81 4.35 -19.15
C ILE A 778 17.34 5.31 -18.09
N ILE A 779 18.51 5.01 -17.50
CA ILE A 779 19.08 5.80 -16.42
C ILE A 779 20.22 6.67 -16.97
N GLY A 780 19.97 7.96 -17.14
CA GLY A 780 20.96 8.94 -17.60
C GLY A 780 22.14 9.11 -16.64
N GLU A 781 23.34 9.29 -17.18
CA GLU A 781 24.57 9.64 -16.45
C GLU A 781 24.96 11.12 -16.66
N ARG A 782 24.94 11.59 -17.93
CA ARG A 782 25.37 12.96 -18.31
C ARG A 782 24.66 13.42 -19.59
N GLY A 783 24.48 14.73 -19.77
CA GLY A 783 23.89 15.32 -20.98
C GLY A 783 24.65 16.57 -21.48
N GLN A 784 24.69 16.78 -22.79
CA GLN A 784 25.26 17.97 -23.43
C GLN A 784 24.63 18.20 -24.83
N GLY A 785 24.12 19.41 -25.08
CA GLY A 785 23.54 19.78 -26.37
C GLY A 785 22.25 19.01 -26.67
N SER A 786 22.12 18.43 -27.85
CA SER A 786 21.03 17.54 -28.26
C SER A 786 21.07 16.15 -27.63
N LYS A 787 22.14 15.80 -26.90
CA LYS A 787 22.42 14.40 -26.52
C LYS A 787 22.54 14.18 -25.03
N PHE A 788 22.28 12.95 -24.60
CA PHE A 788 22.73 12.44 -23.31
C PHE A 788 23.31 11.02 -23.44
N TRP A 789 23.97 10.58 -22.37
CA TRP A 789 24.53 9.24 -22.26
C TRP A 789 23.97 8.58 -21.00
N ASP A 790 23.60 7.30 -21.12
CA ASP A 790 23.12 6.50 -19.98
C ASP A 790 24.30 5.94 -19.15
N ILE A 791 23.98 5.34 -18.01
CA ILE A 791 24.95 4.65 -17.14
C ILE A 791 25.57 3.41 -17.80
N ASP A 792 24.99 2.90 -18.88
CA ASP A 792 25.56 1.81 -19.66
C ASP A 792 26.73 2.30 -20.54
N GLY A 793 26.67 3.55 -20.97
CA GLY A 793 27.65 4.27 -21.79
C GLY A 793 27.10 4.63 -23.18
N ASN A 794 25.83 4.33 -23.45
CA ASN A 794 25.18 4.53 -24.74
C ASN A 794 24.90 6.01 -24.97
N GLU A 795 25.27 6.50 -26.16
CA GLU A 795 24.83 7.81 -26.64
C GLU A 795 23.37 7.76 -27.12
N TYR A 796 22.64 8.84 -26.84
CA TYR A 796 21.28 9.09 -27.32
C TYR A 796 21.13 10.51 -27.88
N VAL A 797 20.54 10.62 -29.07
CA VAL A 797 19.86 11.85 -29.51
C VAL A 797 18.58 11.97 -28.70
N ASP A 798 18.42 13.06 -27.94
CA ASP A 798 17.33 13.24 -26.99
C ASP A 798 16.15 13.99 -27.61
N ILE A 799 15.13 13.25 -28.08
CA ILE A 799 13.87 13.87 -28.50
C ILE A 799 12.87 14.05 -27.34
N THR A 800 13.23 13.71 -26.10
CA THR A 800 12.44 14.01 -24.90
C THR A 800 12.74 15.40 -24.33
N MET A 801 13.99 15.85 -24.43
CA MET A 801 14.52 17.14 -23.95
C MET A 801 13.99 17.53 -22.56
N GLY A 802 14.08 16.61 -21.59
CA GLY A 802 13.57 16.80 -20.23
C GLY A 802 12.07 17.10 -20.16
N PHE A 803 11.24 16.38 -20.91
CA PHE A 803 9.78 16.57 -20.98
C PHE A 803 9.36 17.96 -21.50
N GLY A 804 10.21 18.54 -22.35
CA GLY A 804 10.04 19.88 -22.93
C GLY A 804 10.72 21.02 -22.15
N VAL A 805 11.42 20.73 -21.03
CA VAL A 805 12.20 21.72 -20.26
C VAL A 805 13.37 22.28 -21.06
N LEU A 806 14.10 21.44 -21.78
CA LEU A 806 15.43 21.78 -22.31
C LEU A 806 15.34 22.38 -23.73
N LEU A 807 14.67 23.53 -23.86
CA LEU A 807 14.52 24.25 -25.16
C LEU A 807 15.87 24.50 -25.85
N PHE A 808 16.93 24.74 -25.08
CA PHE A 808 18.28 25.10 -25.56
C PHE A 808 19.28 23.93 -25.54
N GLY A 809 18.80 22.69 -25.36
CA GLY A 809 19.66 21.52 -25.14
C GLY A 809 20.00 21.28 -23.67
N HIS A 810 20.76 20.21 -23.43
CA HIS A 810 21.41 19.89 -22.16
C HIS A 810 22.62 20.80 -21.92
N ALA A 811 22.82 21.24 -20.67
CA ALA A 811 23.96 22.05 -20.22
C ALA A 811 24.33 23.25 -21.14
N PRO A 812 23.38 24.11 -21.57
CA PRO A 812 23.67 25.27 -22.39
C PRO A 812 24.47 26.31 -21.60
N SER A 813 25.60 26.74 -22.15
CA SER A 813 26.65 27.49 -21.43
C SER A 813 26.16 28.75 -20.69
N PHE A 814 25.21 29.49 -21.27
CA PHE A 814 24.66 30.71 -20.66
C PHE A 814 23.81 30.44 -19.41
N ILE A 815 23.17 29.27 -19.30
CA ILE A 815 22.43 28.86 -18.10
C ILE A 815 23.40 28.22 -17.10
N THR A 816 24.23 27.27 -17.56
CA THR A 816 25.23 26.59 -16.71
C THR A 816 26.11 27.59 -15.97
N LYS A 817 26.60 28.62 -16.67
CA LYS A 817 27.39 29.70 -16.07
C LYS A 817 26.61 30.50 -15.03
N ALA A 818 25.38 30.94 -15.33
CA ALA A 818 24.57 31.72 -14.39
C ALA A 818 24.22 30.93 -13.11
N VAL A 819 24.02 29.62 -13.23
CA VAL A 819 23.82 28.71 -12.10
C VAL A 819 25.11 28.56 -11.28
N GLN A 820 26.27 28.44 -11.93
CA GLN A 820 27.58 28.37 -11.25
C GLN A 820 27.89 29.66 -10.48
N GLU A 821 27.78 30.82 -11.12
CA GLU A 821 27.99 32.14 -10.50
C GLU A 821 27.04 32.34 -9.29
N GLN A 822 25.78 31.93 -9.40
CA GLN A 822 24.83 31.99 -8.28
C GLN A 822 25.14 30.97 -7.17
N MET A 823 25.73 29.81 -7.50
CA MET A 823 26.12 28.79 -6.51
C MET A 823 27.36 29.22 -5.70
N GLU A 824 28.30 29.95 -6.32
CA GLU A 824 29.44 30.57 -5.63
C GLU A 824 29.01 31.61 -4.58
N MET A 825 27.84 32.26 -4.79
CA MET A 825 27.22 33.17 -3.80
C MET A 825 26.46 32.45 -2.68
N GLY A 826 26.33 31.12 -2.73
CA GLY A 826 25.66 30.30 -1.72
C GLY A 826 24.12 30.33 -1.74
N LEU A 827 23.50 29.35 -1.06
CA LEU A 827 22.03 29.19 -1.01
C LEU A 827 21.40 30.00 0.12
N GLN A 828 20.95 31.20 -0.22
CA GLN A 828 20.41 32.19 0.73
C GLN A 828 18.90 31.96 1.02
N ILE A 829 18.50 30.73 1.37
CA ILE A 829 17.09 30.38 1.60
C ILE A 829 16.56 31.04 2.88
N GLY A 830 15.39 31.67 2.81
CA GLY A 830 14.79 32.47 3.88
C GLY A 830 14.60 33.92 3.43
N PRO A 831 15.69 34.68 3.22
CA PRO A 831 15.67 35.92 2.44
C PRO A 831 15.07 35.74 1.04
N GLN A 832 14.49 36.82 0.49
CA GLN A 832 14.05 36.86 -0.90
C GLN A 832 15.24 37.07 -1.83
N SER A 833 15.33 36.28 -2.90
CA SER A 833 16.30 36.49 -3.98
C SER A 833 16.17 37.88 -4.60
N ASN A 834 17.29 38.59 -4.67
CA ASN A 834 17.47 39.86 -5.36
C ASN A 834 17.06 39.80 -6.85
N LEU A 835 17.27 38.66 -7.50
CA LEU A 835 16.98 38.46 -8.93
C LEU A 835 15.48 38.37 -9.24
N ALA A 836 14.63 38.05 -8.26
CA ALA A 836 13.21 37.78 -8.49
C ALA A 836 12.43 38.97 -9.08
N GLY A 837 12.89 40.21 -8.81
CA GLY A 837 12.31 41.42 -9.40
C GLY A 837 12.58 41.53 -10.90
N GLU A 838 13.83 41.32 -11.35
CA GLU A 838 14.18 41.31 -12.77
C GLU A 838 13.47 40.17 -13.52
N VAL A 839 13.40 38.98 -12.92
CA VAL A 839 12.70 37.82 -13.49
C VAL A 839 11.21 38.14 -13.68
N ALA A 840 10.55 38.71 -12.67
CA ALA A 840 9.14 39.12 -12.76
C ALA A 840 8.92 40.18 -13.85
N GLN A 841 9.78 41.20 -13.89
CA GLN A 841 9.70 42.27 -14.90
C GLN A 841 9.85 41.74 -16.33
N LEU A 842 10.80 40.84 -16.58
CA LEU A 842 10.99 40.24 -17.90
C LEU A 842 9.84 39.30 -18.30
N ILE A 843 9.21 38.61 -17.34
CA ILE A 843 7.98 37.84 -17.61
C ILE A 843 6.85 38.78 -18.00
N CYS A 844 6.61 39.86 -17.24
CA CYS A 844 5.62 40.89 -17.57
C CYS A 844 5.85 41.48 -18.98
N GLU A 845 7.09 41.85 -19.29
CA GLU A 845 7.47 42.45 -20.58
C GLU A 845 7.28 41.49 -21.76
N LEU A 846 7.68 40.21 -21.62
CA LEU A 846 7.56 39.22 -22.70
C LEU A 846 6.13 38.68 -22.86
N THR A 847 5.33 38.62 -21.78
CA THR A 847 3.99 37.99 -21.79
C THR A 847 2.81 38.97 -21.76
N SER A 848 3.09 40.28 -21.68
CA SER A 848 2.10 41.34 -21.44
C SER A 848 1.27 41.17 -20.15
N MET A 849 1.73 40.36 -19.20
CA MET A 849 1.07 40.17 -17.90
C MET A 849 1.42 41.27 -16.90
N GLU A 850 0.48 41.64 -16.04
CA GLU A 850 0.64 42.78 -15.12
C GLU A 850 1.45 42.44 -13.86
N ARG A 851 1.24 41.26 -13.27
CA ARG A 851 1.88 40.83 -12.01
C ARG A 851 2.23 39.33 -12.04
N VAL A 852 3.23 38.93 -11.24
CA VAL A 852 3.83 37.58 -11.23
C VAL A 852 4.05 37.08 -9.81
N THR A 853 3.85 35.78 -9.56
CA THR A 853 4.33 35.06 -8.37
C THR A 853 4.98 33.72 -8.73
N PHE A 854 5.85 33.23 -7.85
CA PHE A 854 6.73 32.09 -8.10
C PHE A 854 6.45 30.93 -7.14
N CYS A 855 6.24 29.76 -7.73
CA CYS A 855 6.01 28.46 -7.09
C CYS A 855 7.17 27.50 -7.44
N ASN A 856 7.12 26.26 -6.96
CA ASN A 856 8.19 25.26 -7.17
C ASN A 856 7.93 24.34 -8.36
N SER A 857 6.67 24.21 -8.81
CA SER A 857 6.27 23.34 -9.92
C SER A 857 5.06 23.87 -10.69
N GLY A 858 4.85 23.35 -11.91
CA GLY A 858 3.62 23.62 -12.69
C GLY A 858 2.34 23.20 -11.97
N THR A 859 2.36 22.10 -11.21
CA THR A 859 1.22 21.67 -10.38
C THR A 859 0.86 22.73 -9.33
N GLU A 860 1.86 23.31 -8.65
CA GLU A 860 1.63 24.40 -7.69
C GLU A 860 1.17 25.68 -8.36
N ALA A 861 1.64 25.97 -9.58
CA ALA A 861 1.18 27.11 -10.35
C ALA A 861 -0.31 26.99 -10.70
N VAL A 862 -0.77 25.84 -11.21
CA VAL A 862 -2.19 25.57 -11.49
C VAL A 862 -3.02 25.64 -10.21
N MET A 863 -2.60 24.98 -9.13
CA MET A 863 -3.27 25.05 -7.82
C MET A 863 -3.42 26.50 -7.34
N THR A 864 -2.38 27.32 -7.52
CA THR A 864 -2.37 28.73 -7.10
C THR A 864 -3.25 29.60 -8.00
N ALA A 865 -3.20 29.42 -9.32
CA ALA A 865 -4.04 30.13 -10.28
C ALA A 865 -5.54 29.89 -10.01
N LEU A 866 -5.94 28.63 -9.80
CA LEU A 866 -7.31 28.26 -9.43
C LEU A 866 -7.72 28.86 -8.08
N ARG A 867 -6.81 28.92 -7.10
CA ARG A 867 -7.06 29.56 -5.79
C ARG A 867 -7.25 31.07 -5.92
N LEU A 868 -6.45 31.75 -6.76
CA LEU A 868 -6.59 33.19 -7.02
C LEU A 868 -7.91 33.51 -7.75
N ALA A 869 -8.28 32.72 -8.76
CA ALA A 869 -9.56 32.90 -9.46
C ALA A 869 -10.76 32.72 -8.51
N ARG A 870 -10.76 31.68 -7.67
CA ARG A 870 -11.79 31.46 -6.63
C ARG A 870 -11.84 32.62 -5.62
N THR A 871 -10.69 33.13 -5.18
CA THR A 871 -10.60 34.25 -4.23
C THR A 871 -11.13 35.55 -4.84
N ALA A 872 -10.77 35.88 -6.09
CA ALA A 872 -11.17 37.13 -6.74
C ALA A 872 -12.64 37.15 -7.20
N THR A 873 -13.22 35.98 -7.49
CA THR A 873 -14.63 35.86 -7.95
C THR A 873 -15.62 35.54 -6.83
N GLY A 874 -15.15 34.99 -5.70
CA GLY A 874 -16.01 34.46 -4.62
C GLY A 874 -16.75 33.16 -4.98
N ARG A 875 -16.40 32.51 -6.10
CA ARG A 875 -17.09 31.33 -6.65
C ARG A 875 -16.30 30.04 -6.41
N SER A 876 -16.96 28.87 -6.38
CA SER A 876 -16.31 27.56 -6.16
C SER A 876 -15.99 26.79 -7.44
N LYS A 877 -16.92 26.76 -8.40
CA LYS A 877 -16.86 25.86 -9.56
C LYS A 877 -15.78 26.29 -10.56
N ILE A 878 -15.20 25.32 -11.24
CA ILE A 878 -14.25 25.54 -12.34
C ILE A 878 -14.61 24.63 -13.50
N ALA A 879 -14.23 25.01 -14.72
CA ALA A 879 -14.30 24.12 -15.88
C ALA A 879 -12.90 23.82 -16.41
N LEU A 880 -12.70 22.60 -16.91
CA LEU A 880 -11.53 22.17 -17.66
C LEU A 880 -11.94 21.30 -18.86
N PHE A 881 -10.99 21.01 -19.75
CA PHE A 881 -11.26 20.25 -20.97
C PHE A 881 -10.67 18.84 -20.95
N ALA A 882 -11.43 17.87 -21.44
CA ALA A 882 -11.03 16.48 -21.59
C ALA A 882 -9.80 16.35 -22.51
N GLY A 883 -8.86 15.47 -22.15
CA GLY A 883 -7.59 15.28 -22.88
C GLY A 883 -6.44 16.20 -22.45
N SER A 884 -6.69 17.27 -21.71
CA SER A 884 -5.67 18.19 -21.20
C SER A 884 -4.80 17.57 -20.08
N TYR A 885 -3.70 18.23 -19.70
CA TYR A 885 -2.90 17.88 -18.52
C TYR A 885 -2.44 19.10 -17.72
N HIS A 886 -2.97 19.23 -16.51
CA HIS A 886 -2.80 20.38 -15.62
C HIS A 886 -1.98 20.08 -14.35
N GLY A 887 -1.05 19.12 -14.44
CA GLY A 887 -0.31 18.61 -13.29
C GLY A 887 -1.10 17.57 -12.48
N HIS A 888 -0.71 17.39 -11.21
CA HIS A 888 -1.25 16.34 -10.32
C HIS A 888 -1.92 16.89 -9.05
N PHE A 889 -2.49 18.10 -9.12
CA PHE A 889 -3.32 18.65 -8.05
C PHE A 889 -4.70 17.99 -8.10
N ASP A 890 -5.19 17.44 -6.99
CA ASP A 890 -6.44 16.66 -6.94
C ASP A 890 -7.64 17.39 -7.56
N GLY A 891 -7.71 18.71 -7.41
CA GLY A 891 -8.76 19.56 -7.99
C GLY A 891 -8.73 19.74 -9.51
N VAL A 892 -7.79 19.11 -10.23
CA VAL A 892 -7.80 18.97 -11.70
C VAL A 892 -7.68 17.51 -12.16
N LEU A 893 -7.65 16.53 -11.24
CA LEU A 893 -7.63 15.10 -11.57
C LEU A 893 -9.06 14.57 -11.74
N ALA A 894 -9.80 15.16 -12.69
CA ALA A 894 -11.20 14.86 -12.99
C ALA A 894 -11.40 14.36 -14.44
N THR A 895 -12.38 13.49 -14.66
CA THR A 895 -12.92 13.12 -15.98
C THR A 895 -14.46 13.16 -15.95
N ALA A 896 -15.13 13.03 -17.10
CA ALA A 896 -16.59 12.96 -17.22
C ALA A 896 -17.07 11.50 -17.38
N LEU A 897 -18.35 11.25 -17.06
CA LEU A 897 -19.04 9.99 -17.39
C LEU A 897 -20.33 10.32 -18.15
N ASN A 898 -20.51 9.77 -19.35
CA ASN A 898 -21.77 9.72 -20.08
C ASN A 898 -22.65 11.00 -20.03
N GLY A 899 -22.10 12.14 -20.43
CA GLY A 899 -22.85 13.40 -20.48
C GLY A 899 -23.18 14.03 -19.13
N GLN A 900 -22.77 13.43 -18.00
CA GLN A 900 -22.76 14.10 -16.70
C GLN A 900 -21.68 15.18 -16.70
N MET A 901 -22.07 16.43 -16.48
CA MET A 901 -21.14 17.56 -16.50
C MET A 901 -20.30 17.68 -15.22
N THR A 902 -20.66 16.99 -14.14
CA THR A 902 -19.91 16.96 -12.87
C THR A 902 -18.75 15.99 -12.92
N GLY A 903 -17.55 16.46 -12.56
CA GLY A 903 -16.32 15.67 -12.59
C GLY A 903 -16.31 14.49 -11.62
N VAL A 904 -15.74 13.38 -12.07
CA VAL A 904 -15.44 12.20 -11.25
C VAL A 904 -13.93 11.94 -11.17
N PRO A 905 -13.42 11.31 -10.10
CA PRO A 905 -11.99 11.07 -9.91
C PRO A 905 -11.30 10.37 -11.09
N MET A 906 -10.30 11.01 -11.68
CA MET A 906 -9.48 10.41 -12.74
C MET A 906 -8.55 9.30 -12.20
N ALA A 907 -8.20 9.32 -10.91
CA ALA A 907 -7.35 8.31 -10.27
C ALA A 907 -7.88 7.85 -8.91
N LEU A 908 -7.50 6.63 -8.50
CA LEU A 908 -7.72 6.16 -7.13
C LEU A 908 -6.91 7.01 -6.14
N GLY A 909 -7.49 7.31 -4.97
CA GLY A 909 -6.92 8.22 -3.97
C GLY A 909 -7.48 9.65 -4.07
N VAL A 910 -7.84 10.11 -5.27
CA VAL A 910 -8.53 11.39 -5.47
C VAL A 910 -9.96 11.27 -4.93
N SER A 911 -10.35 12.16 -4.01
CA SER A 911 -11.69 12.16 -3.41
C SER A 911 -12.73 12.79 -4.33
N GLN A 912 -13.91 12.17 -4.43
CA GLN A 912 -15.06 12.72 -5.18
C GLN A 912 -15.41 14.16 -4.74
N HIS A 913 -15.25 14.48 -3.46
CA HIS A 913 -15.52 15.83 -2.92
C HIS A 913 -14.57 16.92 -3.42
N ILE A 914 -13.39 16.55 -3.95
CA ILE A 914 -12.43 17.53 -4.48
C ILE A 914 -12.76 17.88 -5.94
N VAL A 915 -13.39 16.96 -6.67
CA VAL A 915 -13.72 17.09 -8.10
C VAL A 915 -15.21 17.39 -8.38
N GLN A 916 -16.08 17.34 -7.37
CA GLN A 916 -17.52 17.65 -7.48
C GLN A 916 -17.81 19.05 -8.07
N ASP A 917 -16.92 20.02 -7.81
CA ASP A 917 -17.00 21.41 -8.27
C ASP A 917 -16.24 21.64 -9.60
N VAL A 918 -15.86 20.56 -10.31
CA VAL A 918 -15.17 20.61 -11.60
C VAL A 918 -16.14 20.20 -12.71
N LEU A 919 -16.23 21.02 -13.76
CA LEU A 919 -16.87 20.64 -15.02
C LEU A 919 -15.80 20.15 -16.00
N VAL A 920 -16.06 19.04 -16.68
CA VAL A 920 -15.16 18.46 -17.69
C VAL A 920 -15.89 18.44 -19.04
N LEU A 921 -15.31 19.12 -20.04
CA LEU A 921 -15.97 19.39 -21.33
C LEU A 921 -15.08 19.00 -22.52
N ASP A 922 -15.68 18.80 -23.70
CA ASP A 922 -14.94 18.51 -24.93
C ASP A 922 -14.16 19.75 -25.41
N TYR A 923 -12.89 19.57 -25.77
CA TYR A 923 -12.07 20.67 -26.28
C TYR A 923 -12.37 20.96 -27.76
N GLY A 924 -12.57 22.23 -28.10
CA GLY A 924 -12.89 22.68 -29.47
C GLY A 924 -14.35 22.47 -29.90
N ASN A 925 -15.17 21.76 -29.11
CA ASN A 925 -16.58 21.49 -29.42
C ASN A 925 -17.48 22.73 -29.15
N PRO A 926 -18.21 23.28 -30.12
CA PRO A 926 -19.10 24.43 -29.90
C PRO A 926 -20.18 24.24 -28.82
N GLU A 927 -20.63 23.01 -28.55
CA GLU A 927 -21.60 22.75 -27.47
C GLU A 927 -21.01 23.03 -26.08
N SER A 928 -19.70 22.79 -25.89
CA SER A 928 -18.99 23.14 -24.65
C SER A 928 -19.07 24.64 -24.34
N LEU A 929 -19.10 25.50 -25.37
CA LEU A 929 -19.27 26.94 -25.18
C LEU A 929 -20.69 27.29 -24.72
N LYS A 930 -21.73 26.63 -25.24
CA LYS A 930 -23.11 26.84 -24.78
C LYS A 930 -23.29 26.42 -23.32
N ILE A 931 -22.66 25.30 -22.93
CA ILE A 931 -22.64 24.83 -21.54
C ILE A 931 -21.98 25.88 -20.63
N LEU A 932 -20.78 26.35 -20.99
CA LEU A 932 -20.07 27.40 -20.25
C LEU A 932 -20.85 28.71 -20.18
N GLN A 933 -21.62 29.05 -21.21
CA GLN A 933 -22.46 30.25 -21.22
C GLN A 933 -23.63 30.12 -20.22
N ALA A 934 -24.22 28.93 -20.09
CA ALA A 934 -25.30 28.67 -19.13
C ALA A 934 -24.82 28.69 -17.68
N CYS A 935 -23.70 28.04 -17.36
CA CYS A 935 -23.17 27.94 -15.99
C CYS A 935 -22.18 29.06 -15.61
N GLY A 936 -21.82 29.96 -16.53
CA GLY A 936 -20.72 30.93 -16.36
C GLY A 936 -20.81 31.83 -15.13
N HIS A 937 -22.02 32.09 -14.62
CA HIS A 937 -22.27 32.84 -13.39
C HIS A 937 -21.82 32.10 -12.11
N GLU A 938 -21.73 30.77 -12.15
CA GLU A 938 -21.22 29.92 -11.05
C GLU A 938 -19.71 29.68 -11.14
N LEU A 939 -19.10 29.89 -12.31
CA LEU A 939 -17.69 29.56 -12.55
C LEU A 939 -16.76 30.62 -11.98
N ALA A 940 -15.78 30.19 -11.17
CA ALA A 940 -14.61 30.98 -10.80
C ALA A 940 -13.62 31.10 -11.97
N ALA A 941 -13.45 30.01 -12.73
CA ALA A 941 -12.49 29.92 -13.83
C ALA A 941 -12.88 28.91 -14.91
N VAL A 942 -12.37 29.13 -16.12
CA VAL A 942 -12.15 28.08 -17.12
C VAL A 942 -10.63 27.91 -17.30
N LEU A 943 -10.14 26.71 -17.04
CA LEU A 943 -8.75 26.31 -17.20
C LEU A 943 -8.59 25.56 -18.53
N VAL A 944 -7.62 25.96 -19.34
CA VAL A 944 -7.40 25.39 -20.68
C VAL A 944 -5.91 25.22 -20.99
N GLU A 945 -5.54 24.08 -21.56
CA GLU A 945 -4.22 23.84 -22.17
C GLU A 945 -4.35 24.32 -23.63
N PRO A 946 -3.81 25.50 -24.02
CA PRO A 946 -4.24 26.17 -25.27
C PRO A 946 -3.98 25.37 -26.54
N VAL A 947 -2.92 24.55 -26.53
CA VAL A 947 -2.78 23.39 -27.42
C VAL A 947 -2.47 22.19 -26.55
N GLN A 948 -3.39 21.22 -26.53
CA GLN A 948 -3.24 20.02 -25.71
C GLN A 948 -1.99 19.25 -26.12
N SER A 949 -1.10 18.97 -25.17
CA SER A 949 0.18 18.32 -25.44
C SER A 949 0.05 16.91 -26.02
N ARG A 950 -1.09 16.22 -25.80
CA ARG A 950 -1.45 14.94 -26.43
C ARG A 950 -1.94 15.08 -27.88
N GLN A 951 -2.51 16.23 -28.25
CA GLN A 951 -3.13 16.49 -29.54
C GLN A 951 -2.61 17.80 -30.18
N PRO A 952 -1.30 17.93 -30.48
CA PRO A 952 -0.73 19.18 -31.00
C PRO A 952 -1.30 19.66 -32.36
N HIS A 953 -2.01 18.80 -33.11
CA HIS A 953 -2.76 19.21 -34.29
C HIS A 953 -4.04 20.00 -33.96
N LEU A 954 -4.61 19.84 -32.76
CA LEU A 954 -5.84 20.49 -32.32
C LEU A 954 -5.53 21.90 -31.80
N GLN A 955 -5.61 22.89 -32.69
CA GLN A 955 -5.30 24.29 -32.42
C GLN A 955 -6.54 25.19 -32.64
N PRO A 956 -7.62 25.05 -31.83
CA PRO A 956 -8.95 25.56 -32.17
C PRO A 956 -9.08 27.07 -31.86
N LYS A 957 -8.45 27.90 -32.70
CA LYS A 957 -8.35 29.37 -32.53
C LYS A 957 -9.70 30.06 -32.35
N GLU A 958 -10.71 29.72 -33.14
CA GLU A 958 -12.04 30.33 -33.07
C GLU A 958 -12.77 29.99 -31.77
N PHE A 959 -12.66 28.73 -31.31
CA PHE A 959 -13.19 28.28 -30.03
C PHE A 959 -12.55 29.03 -28.86
N LEU A 960 -11.22 29.21 -28.87
CA LEU A 960 -10.52 29.97 -27.84
C LEU A 960 -10.89 31.47 -27.84
N LEU A 961 -11.09 32.08 -29.02
CA LEU A 961 -11.56 33.46 -29.14
C LEU A 961 -12.97 33.64 -28.56
N GLN A 962 -13.89 32.72 -28.87
CA GLN A 962 -15.24 32.71 -28.30
C GLN A 962 -15.21 32.44 -26.79
N LEU A 963 -14.34 31.54 -26.32
CA LEU A 963 -14.13 31.27 -24.90
C LEU A 963 -13.62 32.51 -24.14
N ARG A 964 -12.75 33.34 -24.74
CA ARG A 964 -12.34 34.61 -24.14
C ARG A 964 -13.52 35.56 -23.98
N GLN A 965 -14.32 35.74 -25.03
CA GLN A 965 -15.51 36.62 -24.99
C GLN A 965 -16.53 36.14 -23.94
N LEU A 966 -16.74 34.83 -23.84
CA LEU A 966 -17.63 34.20 -22.87
C LEU A 966 -17.14 34.40 -21.43
N THR A 967 -15.89 34.06 -21.13
CA THR A 967 -15.32 34.18 -19.77
C THR A 967 -15.31 35.62 -19.27
N GLU A 968 -14.99 36.58 -20.16
CA GLU A 968 -15.06 38.01 -19.90
C GLU A 968 -16.50 38.49 -19.63
N ALA A 969 -17.49 38.06 -20.42
CA ALA A 969 -18.89 38.38 -20.21
C ALA A 969 -19.49 37.74 -18.93
N ALA A 970 -18.99 36.57 -18.53
CA ALA A 970 -19.40 35.86 -17.32
C ALA A 970 -18.71 36.35 -16.02
N GLY A 971 -17.68 37.20 -16.16
CA GLY A 971 -16.85 37.65 -15.04
C GLY A 971 -16.10 36.51 -14.33
N CYS A 972 -15.64 35.51 -15.08
CA CYS A 972 -14.83 34.40 -14.58
C CYS A 972 -13.44 34.39 -15.23
N ALA A 973 -12.44 33.84 -14.52
CA ALA A 973 -11.07 33.87 -15.01
C ALA A 973 -10.86 32.90 -16.19
N LEU A 974 -10.37 33.41 -17.32
CA LEU A 974 -9.71 32.55 -18.30
C LEU A 974 -8.28 32.26 -17.82
N ILE A 975 -7.98 30.98 -17.55
CA ILE A 975 -6.66 30.53 -17.13
C ILE A 975 -6.03 29.71 -18.27
N PHE A 976 -4.94 30.22 -18.85
CA PHE A 976 -4.14 29.50 -19.84
C PHE A 976 -3.03 28.70 -19.14
N ASP A 977 -3.04 27.38 -19.30
CA ASP A 977 -1.93 26.54 -18.86
C ASP A 977 -0.82 26.49 -19.90
N GLU A 978 0.10 27.44 -19.78
CA GLU A 978 1.26 27.62 -20.64
C GLU A 978 2.52 26.94 -20.07
N VAL A 979 2.38 25.99 -19.13
CA VAL A 979 3.52 25.25 -18.53
C VAL A 979 4.30 24.44 -19.58
N LEU A 980 3.74 24.16 -20.75
CA LEU A 980 4.46 23.59 -21.89
C LEU A 980 4.62 24.53 -23.11
N THR A 981 3.59 25.32 -23.43
CA THR A 981 3.56 26.16 -24.64
C THR A 981 4.23 27.52 -24.44
N GLY A 982 4.25 28.03 -23.21
CA GLY A 982 4.85 29.31 -22.84
C GLY A 982 6.34 29.33 -23.17
N PHE A 983 6.79 30.41 -23.82
CA PHE A 983 8.15 30.59 -24.32
C PHE A 983 8.60 29.57 -25.41
N ARG A 984 7.78 28.56 -25.77
CA ARG A 984 8.11 27.50 -26.75
C ARG A 984 7.67 27.82 -28.17
N ILE A 985 6.40 28.18 -28.36
CA ILE A 985 5.86 28.50 -29.70
C ILE A 985 6.27 29.91 -30.15
N ASP A 986 6.35 30.83 -29.18
CA ASP A 986 6.65 32.26 -29.29
C ASP A 986 7.18 32.74 -27.92
N PRO A 987 7.94 33.84 -27.81
CA PRO A 987 8.31 34.43 -26.51
C PRO A 987 7.14 34.75 -25.56
N ASN A 988 5.93 35.01 -26.07
CA ASN A 988 4.68 35.20 -25.32
C ASN A 988 3.80 33.92 -25.31
N GLY A 989 4.31 32.80 -25.80
CA GLY A 989 3.57 31.52 -25.79
C GLY A 989 2.34 31.49 -26.70
N ALA A 990 1.39 30.61 -26.35
CA ALA A 990 0.16 30.41 -27.11
C ALA A 990 -0.76 31.66 -27.10
N GLN A 991 -0.63 32.55 -26.11
CA GLN A 991 -1.33 33.85 -26.11
C GLN A 991 -1.08 34.65 -27.39
N ALA A 992 0.18 34.81 -27.81
CA ALA A 992 0.50 35.53 -29.06
C ALA A 992 0.09 34.75 -30.31
N TRP A 993 0.27 33.42 -30.30
CA TRP A 993 -0.13 32.54 -31.41
C TRP A 993 -1.63 32.65 -31.75
N PHE A 994 -2.48 32.60 -30.72
CA PHE A 994 -3.92 32.75 -30.89
C PHE A 994 -4.38 34.21 -30.93
N GLY A 995 -3.61 35.17 -30.43
CA GLY A 995 -4.00 36.57 -30.30
C GLY A 995 -4.98 36.79 -29.14
N ILE A 996 -4.76 36.08 -28.02
CA ILE A 996 -5.65 36.04 -26.86
C ILE A 996 -4.83 36.31 -25.60
N GLN A 997 -5.22 37.34 -24.83
CA GLN A 997 -4.68 37.56 -23.49
C GLN A 997 -5.59 36.90 -22.45
N ALA A 998 -5.04 35.97 -21.67
CA ALA A 998 -5.74 35.36 -20.55
C ALA A 998 -5.89 36.33 -19.37
N ASP A 999 -6.71 35.97 -18.37
CA ASP A 999 -6.73 36.72 -17.10
C ASP A 999 -5.58 36.27 -16.17
N ILE A 1000 -5.22 34.98 -16.28
CA ILE A 1000 -4.12 34.32 -15.58
C ILE A 1000 -3.45 33.36 -16.56
N ALA A 1001 -2.12 33.24 -16.53
CA ALA A 1001 -1.38 32.19 -17.20
C ALA A 1001 -0.44 31.47 -16.20
N THR A 1002 -0.29 30.16 -16.35
CA THR A 1002 0.69 29.35 -15.60
C THR A 1002 1.87 28.99 -16.49
N TYR A 1003 3.10 29.20 -15.99
CA TYR A 1003 4.33 28.87 -16.70
C TYR A 1003 5.23 27.95 -15.86
N GLY A 1004 6.20 27.31 -16.53
CA GLY A 1004 7.15 26.40 -15.90
C GLY A 1004 8.18 25.90 -16.92
N LYS A 1005 8.66 24.67 -16.71
CA LYS A 1005 9.57 23.93 -17.60
C LYS A 1005 10.73 24.78 -18.15
N ILE A 1006 10.62 25.29 -19.37
CA ILE A 1006 11.63 26.09 -20.08
C ILE A 1006 12.11 27.26 -19.22
N LEU A 1007 11.18 27.93 -18.54
CA LEU A 1007 11.45 29.09 -17.69
C LEU A 1007 12.43 28.76 -16.55
N GLY A 1008 12.54 27.50 -16.13
CA GLY A 1008 13.47 27.08 -15.08
C GLY A 1008 14.89 26.82 -15.56
N GLY A 1009 15.13 26.74 -16.87
CA GLY A 1009 16.46 26.43 -17.42
C GLY A 1009 17.04 25.08 -16.98
N GLY A 1010 16.19 24.13 -16.58
CA GLY A 1010 16.59 22.86 -15.95
C GLY A 1010 16.37 22.80 -14.44
N MET A 1011 16.15 23.95 -13.76
CA MET A 1011 15.79 24.01 -12.34
C MET A 1011 14.27 23.88 -12.12
N PRO A 1012 13.81 23.36 -10.97
CA PRO A 1012 12.39 23.38 -10.60
C PRO A 1012 11.84 24.80 -10.50
N ILE A 1013 10.76 25.08 -11.22
CA ILE A 1013 10.00 26.32 -11.11
C ILE A 1013 8.54 26.10 -11.52
N GLY A 1014 7.64 26.83 -10.88
CA GLY A 1014 6.32 27.17 -11.39
C GLY A 1014 6.11 28.67 -11.30
N VAL A 1015 5.31 29.24 -12.19
CA VAL A 1015 4.96 30.66 -12.16
C VAL A 1015 3.48 30.84 -12.42
N VAL A 1016 2.85 31.75 -11.69
CA VAL A 1016 1.54 32.29 -12.04
C VAL A 1016 1.74 33.76 -12.38
N ALA A 1017 1.28 34.18 -13.56
CA ALA A 1017 1.24 35.57 -13.98
C ALA A 1017 -0.19 35.93 -14.36
N GLY A 1018 -0.59 37.20 -14.23
CA GLY A 1018 -1.98 37.58 -14.48
C GLY A 1018 -2.25 39.08 -14.34
N LYS A 1019 -3.51 39.44 -14.57
CA LYS A 1019 -4.04 40.78 -14.30
C LYS A 1019 -4.05 41.05 -12.79
N ALA A 1020 -3.83 42.31 -12.39
CA ALA A 1020 -3.73 42.70 -10.99
C ALA A 1020 -4.96 42.29 -10.17
N THR A 1021 -6.16 42.39 -10.74
CA THR A 1021 -7.44 41.98 -10.11
C THR A 1021 -7.39 40.56 -9.50
N TYR A 1022 -6.69 39.63 -10.13
CA TYR A 1022 -6.50 38.27 -9.63
C TYR A 1022 -5.23 38.13 -8.78
N MET A 1023 -4.12 38.70 -9.26
CA MET A 1023 -2.81 38.54 -8.63
C MET A 1023 -2.68 39.27 -7.28
N ASN A 1024 -3.50 40.29 -7.03
CA ASN A 1024 -3.63 40.95 -5.74
C ASN A 1024 -4.09 40.00 -4.62
N GLY A 1025 -4.68 38.84 -4.94
CA GLY A 1025 -4.99 37.80 -3.96
C GLY A 1025 -3.77 37.21 -3.25
N ILE A 1026 -2.54 37.47 -3.73
CA ILE A 1026 -1.29 37.06 -3.06
C ILE A 1026 -0.89 38.02 -1.92
N ASP A 1027 -0.94 39.33 -2.17
CA ASP A 1027 -0.33 40.35 -1.29
C ASP A 1027 -1.27 41.47 -0.82
N GLY A 1028 -2.49 41.50 -1.36
CA GLY A 1028 -3.53 42.50 -1.12
C GLY A 1028 -3.48 43.70 -2.07
N GLY A 1029 -2.61 43.68 -3.08
CA GLY A 1029 -2.49 44.73 -4.08
C GLY A 1029 -1.42 45.79 -3.78
N LEU A 1030 -1.31 46.76 -4.69
CA LEU A 1030 -0.23 47.74 -4.72
C LEU A 1030 -0.42 48.85 -3.67
N TRP A 1031 0.67 49.22 -3.01
CA TRP A 1031 0.81 50.36 -2.09
C TRP A 1031 2.26 50.85 -2.13
N ASN A 1032 2.51 52.08 -1.66
CA ASN A 1032 3.83 52.72 -1.70
C ASN A 1032 4.32 53.11 -0.30
N TYR A 1033 5.64 53.34 -0.18
CA TYR A 1033 6.21 54.03 0.98
C TYR A 1033 6.10 55.55 0.81
N GLY A 1034 5.75 56.26 1.89
CA GLY A 1034 5.70 57.73 1.91
C GLY A 1034 4.34 58.35 1.55
N ASP A 1035 3.34 57.55 1.21
CA ASP A 1035 1.94 57.97 1.12
C ASP A 1035 1.07 57.24 2.17
N ALA A 1036 -0.26 57.30 2.01
CA ALA A 1036 -1.24 56.67 2.91
C ALA A 1036 -1.96 55.45 2.28
N SER A 1037 -1.38 54.86 1.23
CA SER A 1037 -1.90 53.65 0.60
C SER A 1037 -1.63 52.40 1.45
N TYR A 1038 -2.44 51.37 1.24
CA TYR A 1038 -2.39 50.10 1.97
C TYR A 1038 -2.99 48.99 1.09
N PRO A 1039 -2.73 47.70 1.35
CA PRO A 1039 -3.31 46.60 0.58
C PRO A 1039 -4.86 46.58 0.72
N GLN A 1040 -5.57 46.75 -0.39
CA GLN A 1040 -7.04 46.91 -0.43
C GLN A 1040 -7.80 45.62 -0.82
N THR A 1041 -7.13 44.61 -1.35
CA THR A 1041 -7.74 43.34 -1.79
C THR A 1041 -7.62 42.27 -0.70
N GLU A 1042 -8.64 41.43 -0.55
CA GLU A 1042 -8.58 40.26 0.33
C GLU A 1042 -7.54 39.24 -0.17
N LYS A 1043 -6.85 38.58 0.77
CA LYS A 1043 -5.72 37.70 0.46
C LYS A 1043 -6.07 36.24 0.68
N THR A 1044 -5.63 35.41 -0.25
CA THR A 1044 -5.64 33.95 -0.12
C THR A 1044 -4.39 33.44 0.60
N PHE A 1045 -4.38 32.17 1.00
CA PHE A 1045 -3.16 31.56 1.56
C PHE A 1045 -2.19 31.13 0.45
N PHE A 1046 -0.95 31.64 0.51
CA PHE A 1046 0.15 31.27 -0.38
C PHE A 1046 1.48 31.24 0.38
N ALA A 1047 2.24 30.16 0.23
CA ALA A 1047 3.54 29.93 0.86
C ALA A 1047 4.33 28.86 0.09
N GLY A 1048 5.62 28.71 0.43
CA GLY A 1048 6.46 27.59 -0.04
C GLY A 1048 7.95 27.86 0.17
N THR A 1049 8.66 26.90 0.76
CA THR A 1049 10.04 27.05 1.26
C THR A 1049 11.06 27.40 0.17
N PHE A 1050 10.84 26.93 -1.05
CA PHE A 1050 11.75 27.14 -2.19
C PHE A 1050 11.22 28.17 -3.21
N ASN A 1051 10.11 28.87 -2.90
CA ASN A 1051 9.50 29.87 -3.79
C ASN A 1051 10.48 31.05 -4.01
N LYS A 1052 10.95 31.25 -5.24
CA LYS A 1052 12.07 32.16 -5.61
C LYS A 1052 13.45 31.66 -5.19
N ASN A 1053 13.69 30.35 -5.24
CA ASN A 1053 15.02 29.75 -5.03
C ASN A 1053 16.07 30.42 -5.93
N HIS A 1054 17.22 30.73 -5.34
CA HIS A 1054 18.29 31.51 -5.97
C HIS A 1054 18.79 30.90 -7.29
N LEU A 1055 19.08 29.60 -7.35
CA LEU A 1055 19.52 28.92 -8.58
C LEU A 1055 18.43 28.95 -9.66
N GLY A 1056 17.17 28.73 -9.27
CA GLY A 1056 16.02 28.84 -10.17
C GLY A 1056 15.80 30.25 -10.71
N MET A 1057 15.99 31.29 -9.90
CA MET A 1057 15.92 32.68 -10.35
C MET A 1057 17.07 33.06 -11.27
N ALA A 1058 18.31 32.60 -10.99
CA ALA A 1058 19.45 32.84 -11.88
C ALA A 1058 19.29 32.15 -13.24
N ALA A 1059 18.83 30.90 -13.24
CA ALA A 1059 18.52 30.17 -14.47
C ALA A 1059 17.40 30.84 -15.27
N ALA A 1060 16.28 31.21 -14.61
CA ALA A 1060 15.17 31.92 -15.25
C ALA A 1060 15.57 33.28 -15.81
N LEU A 1061 16.38 34.05 -15.06
CA LEU A 1061 16.89 35.34 -15.52
C LEU A 1061 17.76 35.20 -16.77
N SER A 1062 18.59 34.15 -16.84
CA SER A 1062 19.43 33.86 -18.00
C SER A 1062 18.59 33.42 -19.21
N VAL A 1063 17.59 32.54 -19.01
CA VAL A 1063 16.62 32.13 -20.04
C VAL A 1063 15.86 33.33 -20.61
N LEU A 1064 15.26 34.16 -19.76
CA LEU A 1064 14.46 35.31 -20.18
C LEU A 1064 15.30 36.36 -20.92
N LYS A 1065 16.51 36.66 -20.42
CA LYS A 1065 17.45 37.57 -21.11
C LYS A 1065 17.89 37.01 -22.46
N TYR A 1066 18.14 35.71 -22.57
CA TYR A 1066 18.49 35.08 -23.84
C TYR A 1066 17.33 35.12 -24.86
N ILE A 1067 16.12 34.71 -24.47
CA ILE A 1067 14.92 34.78 -25.32
C ILE A 1067 14.65 36.22 -25.78
N LYS A 1068 14.71 37.19 -24.87
CA LYS A 1068 14.54 38.61 -25.21
C LYS A 1068 15.61 39.11 -26.19
N THR A 1069 16.84 38.60 -26.11
CA THR A 1069 17.95 39.00 -27.00
C THR A 1069 17.83 38.37 -28.39
N GLN A 1070 17.34 37.13 -28.50
CA GLN A 1070 17.13 36.46 -29.80
C GLN A 1070 15.82 36.89 -30.48
N GLY A 1071 14.83 37.31 -29.69
CA GLY A 1071 13.47 37.59 -30.17
C GLY A 1071 12.75 36.34 -30.68
N ALA A 1072 11.61 36.53 -31.34
CA ALA A 1072 10.78 35.44 -31.86
C ALA A 1072 11.48 34.59 -32.94
N THR A 1073 12.57 35.08 -33.55
CA THR A 1073 13.36 34.36 -34.55
C THR A 1073 13.85 32.99 -34.06
N LEU A 1074 14.18 32.87 -32.77
CA LEU A 1074 14.63 31.60 -32.18
C LEU A 1074 13.52 30.54 -32.20
N GLN A 1075 12.32 30.89 -31.76
CA GLN A 1075 11.17 30.00 -31.83
C GLN A 1075 10.79 29.72 -33.30
N GLN A 1076 10.75 30.75 -34.16
CA GLN A 1076 10.43 30.60 -35.58
C GLN A 1076 11.35 29.60 -36.29
N GLN A 1077 12.68 29.68 -36.09
CA GLN A 1077 13.64 28.73 -36.67
C GLN A 1077 13.45 27.31 -36.13
N LEU A 1078 13.21 27.15 -34.83
CA LEU A 1078 13.00 25.82 -34.22
C LEU A 1078 11.66 25.18 -34.64
N ASN A 1079 10.61 26.00 -34.76
CA ASN A 1079 9.30 25.60 -35.28
C ASN A 1079 9.42 25.17 -36.75
N GLN A 1080 10.15 25.93 -37.57
CA GLN A 1080 10.42 25.60 -38.98
C GLN A 1080 11.10 24.23 -39.11
N ARG A 1081 12.21 24.00 -38.41
CA ARG A 1081 12.93 22.70 -38.44
C ARG A 1081 12.08 21.53 -37.92
N THR A 1082 11.17 21.78 -36.98
CA THR A 1082 10.20 20.77 -36.52
C THR A 1082 9.15 20.45 -37.59
N SER A 1083 8.68 21.46 -38.34
CA SER A 1083 7.76 21.26 -39.46
C SER A 1083 8.42 20.54 -40.65
N GLU A 1084 9.71 20.78 -40.89
CA GLU A 1084 10.50 20.12 -41.93
C GLU A 1084 10.75 18.65 -41.60
N LEU A 1085 11.10 18.34 -40.34
CA LEU A 1085 11.16 16.98 -39.80
C LEU A 1085 9.82 16.25 -39.97
N ALA A 1086 8.72 16.89 -39.54
CA ALA A 1086 7.38 16.30 -39.64
C ALA A 1086 6.96 16.05 -41.10
N ALA A 1087 7.19 17.01 -42.00
CA ALA A 1087 6.91 16.86 -43.43
C ALA A 1087 7.75 15.74 -44.08
N THR A 1088 9.04 15.64 -43.72
CA THR A 1088 9.96 14.62 -44.26
C THR A 1088 9.59 13.21 -43.80
N LEU A 1089 9.17 13.05 -42.54
CA LEU A 1089 8.71 11.75 -42.03
C LEU A 1089 7.32 11.39 -42.55
N ASN A 1090 6.37 12.33 -42.60
CA ASN A 1090 5.03 12.08 -43.15
C ASN A 1090 5.11 11.67 -44.63
N ALA A 1091 5.88 12.39 -45.45
CA ALA A 1091 6.06 12.03 -46.86
C ALA A 1091 6.68 10.63 -47.06
N TYR A 1092 7.54 10.17 -46.14
CA TYR A 1092 8.05 8.79 -46.13
C TYR A 1092 6.95 7.79 -45.72
N PHE A 1093 6.18 8.06 -44.65
CA PHE A 1093 5.11 7.17 -44.22
C PHE A 1093 4.00 7.04 -45.28
N ASP A 1094 3.60 8.16 -45.90
CA ASP A 1094 2.64 8.21 -47.01
C ASP A 1094 3.14 7.41 -48.22
N GLN A 1095 4.41 7.57 -48.61
CA GLN A 1095 5.02 6.82 -49.72
C GLN A 1095 5.06 5.31 -49.45
N GLU A 1096 5.42 4.93 -48.22
CA GLU A 1096 5.61 3.54 -47.81
C GLU A 1096 4.33 2.85 -47.33
N ASN A 1097 3.18 3.54 -47.36
CA ASN A 1097 1.88 3.08 -46.87
C ASN A 1097 1.93 2.61 -45.40
N VAL A 1098 2.70 3.33 -44.59
CA VAL A 1098 2.91 3.05 -43.16
C VAL A 1098 1.91 3.88 -42.36
N PRO A 1099 1.11 3.29 -41.45
CA PRO A 1099 0.04 3.98 -40.73
C PRO A 1099 0.56 4.82 -39.55
N ILE A 1100 1.62 5.60 -39.77
CA ILE A 1100 2.24 6.52 -38.79
C ILE A 1100 2.17 7.95 -39.35
N GLN A 1101 1.93 8.92 -38.49
CA GLN A 1101 1.99 10.34 -38.78
C GLN A 1101 2.70 11.09 -37.64
N ILE A 1102 3.46 12.13 -37.99
CA ILE A 1102 3.97 13.14 -37.08
C ILE A 1102 2.98 14.31 -37.02
N ILE A 1103 2.41 14.53 -35.83
CA ILE A 1103 1.62 15.73 -35.50
C ILE A 1103 2.46 16.66 -34.61
N TYR A 1104 2.37 17.97 -34.83
CA TYR A 1104 3.27 18.93 -34.17
C TYR A 1104 2.62 20.30 -33.89
N PHE A 1105 3.16 21.01 -32.90
CA PHE A 1105 2.83 22.39 -32.56
C PHE A 1105 4.09 23.13 -32.16
N GLY A 1106 4.53 24.06 -33.00
CA GLY A 1106 5.84 24.69 -32.88
C GLY A 1106 6.94 23.62 -32.84
N SER A 1107 7.62 23.50 -31.70
CA SER A 1107 8.70 22.54 -31.46
C SER A 1107 8.33 21.34 -30.57
N LEU A 1108 7.04 21.16 -30.24
CA LEU A 1108 6.47 19.90 -29.74
C LEU A 1108 6.04 19.04 -30.92
N PHE A 1109 6.36 17.75 -30.93
CA PHE A 1109 5.81 16.78 -31.86
C PHE A 1109 5.46 15.45 -31.17
N ARG A 1110 4.61 14.64 -31.82
CA ARG A 1110 4.25 13.29 -31.41
C ARG A 1110 4.13 12.39 -32.64
N PHE A 1111 4.49 11.12 -32.46
CA PHE A 1111 4.06 10.04 -33.35
C PHE A 1111 2.61 9.68 -32.99
N THR A 1112 1.76 9.54 -34.01
CA THR A 1112 0.40 9.00 -33.93
C THR A 1112 0.26 7.91 -34.99
N PHE A 1113 -0.46 6.83 -34.67
CA PHE A 1113 -0.63 5.70 -35.57
C PHE A 1113 -1.91 4.92 -35.26
N SER A 1114 -2.45 4.23 -36.27
CA SER A 1114 -3.31 3.07 -36.07
C SER A 1114 -2.46 1.81 -36.14
N GLY A 1115 -2.57 0.93 -35.14
CA GLY A 1115 -1.67 -0.21 -34.98
C GLY A 1115 -1.06 -0.33 -33.59
N ASN A 1116 -0.66 -1.55 -33.20
CA ASN A 1116 0.16 -1.78 -32.00
C ASN A 1116 1.65 -1.46 -32.26
N LEU A 1117 1.96 -0.22 -32.66
CA LEU A 1117 3.30 0.18 -33.10
C LEU A 1117 4.20 0.72 -31.98
N ASP A 1118 3.86 0.48 -30.70
CA ASP A 1118 4.71 0.83 -29.54
C ASP A 1118 6.13 0.26 -29.61
N LEU A 1119 6.33 -0.86 -30.34
CA LEU A 1119 7.65 -1.44 -30.57
C LEU A 1119 8.60 -0.49 -31.34
N LEU A 1120 8.07 0.44 -32.15
CA LEU A 1120 8.84 1.51 -32.80
C LEU A 1120 9.73 2.26 -31.80
N PHE A 1121 9.18 2.56 -30.62
CA PHE A 1121 9.90 3.30 -29.59
C PHE A 1121 11.04 2.48 -28.97
N TYR A 1122 10.92 1.16 -28.91
CA TYR A 1122 12.02 0.27 -28.48
C TYR A 1122 13.09 0.11 -29.57
N HIS A 1123 12.71 0.07 -30.86
CA HIS A 1123 13.68 0.15 -31.96
C HIS A 1123 14.47 1.47 -31.94
N LEU A 1124 13.80 2.61 -31.73
CA LEU A 1124 14.45 3.92 -31.57
C LEU A 1124 15.41 3.95 -30.37
N LEU A 1125 15.02 3.39 -29.22
CA LEU A 1125 15.90 3.29 -28.04
C LEU A 1125 17.13 2.38 -28.27
N VAL A 1126 16.97 1.29 -29.04
CA VAL A 1126 18.11 0.47 -29.49
C VAL A 1126 19.03 1.25 -30.44
N LYS A 1127 18.46 2.06 -31.32
CA LYS A 1127 19.16 2.93 -32.28
C LYS A 1127 19.65 4.25 -31.71
N GLY A 1128 19.65 4.44 -30.38
CA GLY A 1128 20.21 5.66 -29.78
C GLY A 1128 19.36 6.92 -30.02
N VAL A 1129 18.04 6.79 -30.13
CA VAL A 1129 17.08 7.90 -30.09
C VAL A 1129 16.22 7.75 -28.84
N TYR A 1130 16.32 8.69 -27.90
CA TYR A 1130 15.62 8.58 -26.62
C TYR A 1130 14.23 9.23 -26.63
N ILE A 1131 13.21 8.38 -26.51
CA ILE A 1131 11.82 8.77 -26.31
C ILE A 1131 11.28 8.14 -25.02
N TRP A 1132 10.98 9.00 -24.04
CA TRP A 1132 10.34 8.61 -22.79
C TRP A 1132 8.91 8.07 -22.98
N GLU A 1133 8.34 7.55 -21.91
CA GLU A 1133 7.13 6.72 -21.92
C GLU A 1133 5.85 7.54 -22.22
N GLY A 1134 5.87 8.86 -21.96
CA GLY A 1134 4.75 9.77 -22.29
C GLY A 1134 4.67 10.20 -23.76
N ARG A 1135 5.67 9.86 -24.58
CA ARG A 1135 5.72 10.07 -26.06
C ARG A 1135 5.61 11.52 -26.57
N ASN A 1136 5.54 12.54 -25.70
CA ASN A 1136 5.72 13.94 -26.10
C ASN A 1136 7.19 14.15 -26.48
N CYS A 1137 7.43 14.48 -27.75
CA CYS A 1137 8.75 14.69 -28.31
C CYS A 1137 9.01 16.18 -28.58
N PHE A 1138 10.27 16.60 -28.57
CA PHE A 1138 10.65 17.99 -28.71
C PHE A 1138 11.97 18.12 -29.46
N LEU A 1139 12.04 19.04 -30.42
CA LEU A 1139 13.32 19.60 -30.82
C LEU A 1139 13.78 20.67 -29.83
N SER A 1140 15.09 20.85 -29.78
CA SER A 1140 15.79 21.91 -29.04
C SER A 1140 16.73 22.66 -29.97
N THR A 1141 17.09 23.90 -29.64
CA THR A 1141 18.01 24.71 -30.47
C THR A 1141 19.43 24.16 -30.53
N ALA A 1142 19.72 23.07 -29.81
CA ALA A 1142 20.99 22.35 -29.84
C ALA A 1142 20.99 21.11 -30.74
N HIS A 1143 19.85 20.73 -31.33
CA HIS A 1143 19.82 19.71 -32.40
C HIS A 1143 20.51 20.26 -33.64
N THR A 1144 21.60 19.62 -34.05
CA THR A 1144 22.26 19.83 -35.33
C THR A 1144 21.41 19.27 -36.47
N ASP A 1145 21.76 19.56 -37.72
CA ASP A 1145 21.11 18.90 -38.86
C ASP A 1145 21.50 17.41 -38.91
N GLU A 1146 22.73 17.06 -38.50
CA GLU A 1146 23.18 15.67 -38.32
C GLU A 1146 22.31 14.89 -37.31
N ASP A 1147 21.88 15.52 -36.21
CA ASP A 1147 20.95 14.90 -35.24
C ASP A 1147 19.56 14.65 -35.84
N ILE A 1148 19.09 15.55 -36.71
CA ILE A 1148 17.77 15.46 -37.36
C ILE A 1148 17.81 14.40 -38.47
N ASP A 1149 18.86 14.36 -39.29
CA ASP A 1149 19.08 13.30 -40.28
C ASP A 1149 19.23 11.93 -39.62
N TYR A 1150 19.95 11.85 -38.48
CA TYR A 1150 20.08 10.61 -37.71
C TYR A 1150 18.72 10.16 -37.14
N LEU A 1151 17.92 11.07 -36.61
CA LEU A 1151 16.54 10.79 -36.18
C LEU A 1151 15.68 10.28 -37.33
N ILE A 1152 15.73 10.94 -38.49
CA ILE A 1152 14.96 10.54 -39.68
C ILE A 1152 15.37 9.14 -40.14
N GLN A 1153 16.68 8.85 -40.21
CA GLN A 1153 17.16 7.54 -40.62
C GLN A 1153 16.83 6.45 -39.58
N ALA A 1154 16.97 6.73 -38.29
CA ALA A 1154 16.62 5.79 -37.23
C ALA A 1154 15.13 5.44 -37.24
N VAL A 1155 14.24 6.38 -37.55
CA VAL A 1155 12.80 6.13 -37.75
C VAL A 1155 12.56 5.25 -38.98
N LYS A 1156 13.19 5.55 -40.12
CA LYS A 1156 13.07 4.75 -41.35
C LYS A 1156 13.55 3.31 -41.13
N ASP A 1157 14.75 3.14 -40.57
CA ASP A 1157 15.29 1.80 -40.26
C ASP A 1157 14.38 1.02 -39.31
N SER A 1158 13.75 1.69 -38.33
CA SER A 1158 12.83 1.06 -37.37
C SER A 1158 11.54 0.60 -38.05
N VAL A 1159 11.06 1.34 -39.05
CA VAL A 1159 9.91 0.95 -39.89
C VAL A 1159 10.26 -0.27 -40.75
N GLU A 1160 11.41 -0.27 -41.43
CA GLU A 1160 11.84 -1.45 -42.20
C GLU A 1160 12.10 -2.67 -41.32
N GLU A 1161 12.64 -2.48 -40.10
CA GLU A 1161 12.78 -3.55 -39.12
C GLU A 1161 11.42 -4.10 -38.69
N LEU A 1162 10.43 -3.26 -38.36
CA LEU A 1162 9.06 -3.71 -38.03
C LEU A 1162 8.36 -4.40 -39.21
N ARG A 1163 8.53 -3.91 -40.44
CA ARG A 1163 8.06 -4.55 -41.68
C ARG A 1163 8.73 -5.92 -41.88
N SER A 1164 10.04 -6.03 -41.64
CA SER A 1164 10.79 -7.29 -41.69
C SER A 1164 10.35 -8.28 -40.59
N GLY A 1165 9.93 -7.78 -39.43
CA GLY A 1165 9.34 -8.56 -38.34
C GLY A 1165 7.87 -8.96 -38.55
N GLY A 1166 7.21 -8.45 -39.59
CA GLY A 1166 5.79 -8.71 -39.85
C GLY A 1166 4.82 -7.90 -38.96
N PHE A 1167 5.27 -6.79 -38.36
CA PHE A 1167 4.42 -5.84 -37.63
C PHE A 1167 3.83 -4.74 -38.52
N LEU A 1168 4.27 -4.66 -39.78
CA LEU A 1168 3.74 -3.77 -40.82
C LEU A 1168 3.50 -4.58 -42.12
N PRO A 1169 2.57 -4.14 -43.00
CA PRO A 1169 2.41 -4.73 -44.32
C PRO A 1169 3.68 -4.60 -45.19
N LYS A 1170 3.85 -5.54 -46.11
CA LYS A 1170 4.97 -5.63 -47.06
C LYS A 1170 4.74 -4.84 -48.33
#